data_AF-A0A965UQI2-F1
#
_entry.id   AF-A0A965UQI2-F1
#
_cell.length_a   1.000
_cell.length_b   1.000
_cell.length_c   1.000
_cell.angle_alpha   90.00
_cell.angle_beta   90.00
_cell.angle_gamma   90.00
#
_symmetry.space_group_name_H-M   'P 1'
#
loop_
_entity.id
_entity.type
_entity.pdbx_description
1 polymer ?
#
loop_
_entity_poly.entity_id
_entity_poly.type
_entity_poly.pdbx_seq_one_letter_code
_entity_poly.pdbx_strand_id
1 'polypeptide(L)'
;MPLESPILREADAGFAGYASRINPVALPAGMLQLSENMRLDRGVAVTRKGAKRMADAISVASSPLTVPFVLNPPPNAPVVQSVYSGGIFAASVYRSPDQVQSAEIVVLAGGDRAYTILLDDNQSFAGVWAGGFLVTAVSQGSEEIVDENGDTIVISVLPQELAYPTSPDEVIEPTDTVSMVQANDRLYLFREADASRPGWVVKNVTTGGITVASTTATVNLTGHGFPAGARVRIEGSNVAAFDGVEYDIATSSTNSFTITVPSGTATDSTTSGRTVRRVKAPLYWDGIATAFVRSPAGVPAGMSPTFKTMRSVPWGTYINNRLVLPDGKNNVLISDVLDTNTYDPYWQSFRAGAGSNDFVVAVHPWVEGSFLVFCRKSIWLAEVNQFSSTDGTATAIDTALSKLTLLTDEVGCAARRSIATAGQYVYFLSDAGVYRLDSRLDLKLRGDTKPLSDPIADQLTDLNATLLKNSVGLWYSNRYYLAVPLAGADNNNGVFLYNALNEQWETRDIYGFGVDDFVVATRANERRLFVSNKAGKLMLLDEIEQGDQSPDAQADVITPVPGKIRTRRYGMGSMSTKRFVRSLADVVLPDTGSVTVKAITINPDATITLVPWQTNTSGLSEDYTLKQPIRQKAHYCELQFETTANRP
;
A
#
# COMPACT_ATOMS: atom_id res chain seq x y z
N MET A 1 1.13 48.91 38.61
CA MET A 1 -0.02 48.41 37.82
C MET A 1 -1.21 49.25 38.23
N PRO A 2 -2.12 49.63 37.32
CA PRO A 2 -3.38 50.24 37.74
C PRO A 2 -4.11 49.23 38.64
N LEU A 3 -4.80 49.74 39.67
CA LEU A 3 -5.39 48.94 40.74
C LEU A 3 -6.54 48.03 40.28
N GLU A 4 -7.04 48.22 39.05
CA GLU A 4 -8.21 47.52 38.48
C GLU A 4 -8.00 46.99 37.06
N SER A 5 -6.88 46.30 36.78
CA SER A 5 -6.79 45.52 35.53
C SER A 5 -7.52 44.18 35.69
N PRO A 6 -8.60 43.90 34.94
CA PRO A 6 -9.35 42.65 35.06
C PRO A 6 -8.49 41.45 34.64
N ILE A 7 -8.64 40.31 35.33
CA ILE A 7 -8.00 39.05 34.94
C ILE A 7 -8.76 38.51 33.72
N LEU A 8 -8.15 38.64 32.55
CA LEU A 8 -8.65 38.03 31.31
C LEU A 8 -8.44 36.51 31.36
N ARG A 9 -9.40 35.77 30.80
CA ARG A 9 -9.35 34.31 30.69
C ARG A 9 -9.58 33.94 29.23
N GLU A 10 -8.75 33.03 28.75
CA GLU A 10 -8.86 32.39 27.45
C GLU A 10 -8.60 30.91 27.68
N ALA A 11 -9.37 30.06 27.03
CA ALA A 11 -9.36 28.62 27.24
C ALA A 11 -9.79 27.90 25.96
N ASP A 12 -9.51 26.61 25.93
CA ASP A 12 -10.03 25.67 24.96
C ASP A 12 -10.80 24.60 25.75
N ALA A 13 -12.08 24.42 25.43
CA ALA A 13 -12.94 23.45 26.13
C ALA A 13 -12.72 22.01 25.64
N GLY A 14 -12.10 21.85 24.47
CA GLY A 14 -11.76 20.59 23.86
C GLY A 14 -11.08 20.81 22.51
N PHE A 15 -10.54 19.75 21.92
CA PHE A 15 -9.79 19.81 20.67
C PHE A 15 -10.48 19.01 19.56
N ALA A 16 -10.62 19.62 18.38
CA ALA A 16 -11.28 19.01 17.23
C ALA A 16 -10.33 18.66 16.08
N GLY A 17 -9.17 19.33 16.01
CA GLY A 17 -8.16 19.12 14.97
C GLY A 17 -6.92 19.99 15.18
N TYR A 18 -6.01 19.95 14.21
CA TYR A 18 -4.81 20.79 14.19
C TYR A 18 -4.58 21.47 12.84
N ALA A 19 -3.92 22.63 12.88
CA ALA A 19 -3.46 23.35 11.70
C ALA A 19 -2.10 24.00 12.00
N SER A 20 -1.06 23.55 11.31
CA SER A 20 0.32 23.99 11.52
C SER A 20 0.70 25.22 10.68
N ARG A 21 0.08 25.40 9.50
CA ARG A 21 0.37 26.50 8.58
C ARG A 21 -0.25 27.83 9.01
N ILE A 22 -1.44 27.80 9.61
CA ILE A 22 -2.16 29.02 10.01
C ILE A 22 -1.40 29.69 11.16
N ASN A 23 -1.34 31.03 11.16
CA ASN A 23 -0.73 31.76 12.25
C ASN A 23 -1.37 31.32 13.59
N PRO A 24 -0.59 30.84 14.58
CA PRO A 24 -1.15 30.29 15.81
C PRO A 24 -1.98 31.28 16.64
N VAL A 25 -1.86 32.59 16.41
CA VAL A 25 -2.71 33.63 17.03
C VAL A 25 -4.11 33.68 16.42
N ALA A 26 -4.24 33.32 15.14
CA ALA A 26 -5.50 33.34 14.40
C ALA A 26 -6.24 31.99 14.45
N LEU A 27 -5.68 30.99 15.14
CA LEU A 27 -6.34 29.70 15.31
C LEU A 27 -7.61 29.86 16.17
N PRO A 28 -8.75 29.32 15.73
CA PRO A 28 -9.98 29.34 16.52
C PRO A 28 -9.84 28.47 17.77
N ALA A 29 -10.74 28.69 18.73
CA ALA A 29 -10.78 27.87 19.94
C ALA A 29 -10.97 26.39 19.59
N GLY A 30 -10.22 25.51 20.26
CA GLY A 30 -10.25 24.07 20.03
C GLY A 30 -9.45 23.55 18.82
N MET A 31 -8.67 24.41 18.16
CA MET A 31 -7.66 23.99 17.17
C MET A 31 -6.27 23.99 17.80
N LEU A 32 -5.53 22.91 17.55
CA LEU A 32 -4.13 22.76 17.96
C LEU A 32 -3.19 23.34 16.89
N GLN A 33 -2.03 23.84 17.34
CA GLN A 33 -0.93 24.18 16.44
C GLN A 33 -0.15 22.92 16.02
N LEU A 34 -0.03 21.95 16.92
CA LEU A 34 0.67 20.69 16.70
C LEU A 34 -0.07 19.57 17.42
N SER A 35 -0.20 18.43 16.76
CA SER A 35 -0.74 17.19 17.30
C SER A 35 0.10 16.03 16.76
N GLU A 36 0.84 15.34 17.62
CA GLU A 36 1.69 14.20 17.28
C GLU A 36 1.36 12.98 18.13
N ASN A 37 1.12 11.83 17.50
CA ASN A 37 0.74 10.57 18.16
C ASN A 37 -0.50 10.69 19.09
N MET A 38 -1.46 11.54 18.75
CA MET A 38 -2.67 11.76 19.55
C MET A 38 -3.93 11.26 18.82
N ARG A 39 -4.99 11.03 19.59
CA ARG A 39 -6.35 10.83 19.11
C ARG A 39 -7.22 11.92 19.72
N LEU A 40 -8.03 12.59 18.91
CA LEU A 40 -8.94 13.66 19.34
C LEU A 40 -10.36 13.11 19.34
N ASP A 41 -10.72 12.42 20.41
CA ASP A 41 -12.02 11.77 20.55
C ASP A 41 -12.94 12.64 21.41
N ARG A 42 -14.05 13.10 20.83
CA ARG A 42 -15.09 13.90 21.52
C ARG A 42 -14.56 15.13 22.27
N GLY A 43 -13.51 15.76 21.76
CA GLY A 43 -12.90 16.94 22.35
C GLY A 43 -11.77 16.67 23.35
N VAL A 44 -11.51 15.40 23.71
CA VAL A 44 -10.40 15.02 24.58
C VAL A 44 -9.23 14.54 23.73
N ALA A 45 -8.05 15.09 24.00
CA ALA A 45 -6.81 14.63 23.39
C ALA A 45 -6.24 13.50 24.24
N VAL A 46 -6.11 12.31 23.67
CA VAL A 46 -5.57 11.13 24.33
C VAL A 46 -4.42 10.59 23.49
N THR A 47 -3.32 10.14 24.10
CA THR A 47 -2.24 9.52 23.33
C THR A 47 -2.76 8.30 22.55
N ARG A 48 -2.23 8.04 21.35
CA ARG A 48 -2.61 6.85 20.60
C ARG A 48 -2.22 5.57 21.35
N LYS A 49 -2.96 4.50 21.11
CA LYS A 49 -2.54 3.18 21.60
C LYS A 49 -1.33 2.70 20.78
N GLY A 50 -0.57 1.81 21.39
CA GLY A 50 0.59 1.18 20.79
C GLY A 50 0.25 0.08 19.81
N ALA A 51 1.18 -0.20 18.91
CA ALA A 51 1.08 -1.29 17.95
C ALA A 51 1.53 -2.63 18.57
N LYS A 52 0.76 -3.69 18.32
CA LYS A 52 1.06 -5.06 18.72
C LYS A 52 1.66 -5.84 17.55
N ARG A 53 2.72 -6.61 17.78
CA ARG A 53 3.28 -7.51 16.77
C ARG A 53 2.44 -8.78 16.66
N MET A 54 2.13 -9.21 15.43
CA MET A 54 1.26 -10.35 15.15
C MET A 54 1.98 -11.52 14.48
N ALA A 55 3.12 -11.28 13.84
CA ALA A 55 3.85 -12.26 13.04
C ALA A 55 5.13 -12.78 13.74
N ASP A 56 5.01 -13.25 14.98
CA ASP A 56 6.15 -13.78 15.76
C ASP A 56 6.66 -15.11 15.20
N ALA A 57 5.74 -15.93 14.64
CA ALA A 57 6.06 -17.20 14.00
C ALA A 57 6.67 -17.04 12.59
N ILE A 58 6.59 -15.85 11.98
CA ILE A 58 7.27 -15.55 10.73
C ILE A 58 8.72 -15.19 11.07
N SER A 59 9.50 -16.23 11.31
CA SER A 59 10.96 -16.15 11.33
C SER A 59 11.45 -16.30 9.90
N VAL A 60 11.86 -15.19 9.29
CA VAL A 60 12.72 -15.23 8.10
C VAL A 60 14.16 -15.70 8.46
N ALA A 61 14.44 -15.89 9.76
CA ALA A 61 15.77 -16.12 10.33
C ALA A 61 16.12 -17.61 10.52
N SER A 62 15.68 -18.52 9.65
CA SER A 62 16.41 -19.79 9.56
C SER A 62 17.83 -19.46 9.09
N SER A 63 18.80 -19.46 10.00
CA SER A 63 20.21 -19.22 9.66
C SER A 63 20.59 -20.08 8.46
N PRO A 64 21.08 -19.49 7.35
CA PRO A 64 21.61 -20.29 6.27
C PRO A 64 22.77 -21.13 6.81
N LEU A 65 22.87 -22.38 6.35
CA LEU A 65 24.04 -23.20 6.59
C LEU A 65 25.26 -22.46 6.00
N THR A 66 26.11 -21.88 6.84
CA THR A 66 27.34 -21.25 6.40
C THR A 66 28.33 -22.35 6.01
N VAL A 67 28.34 -22.74 4.74
CA VAL A 67 29.41 -23.57 4.20
C VAL A 67 30.57 -22.64 3.83
N PRO A 68 31.79 -22.84 4.35
CA PRO A 68 32.94 -22.05 3.93
C PRO A 68 33.23 -22.38 2.46
N PHE A 69 33.09 -21.38 1.56
CA PHE A 69 33.51 -21.49 0.17
C PHE A 69 34.49 -20.38 -0.20
N VAL A 70 35.39 -20.69 -1.13
CA VAL A 70 36.44 -19.77 -1.59
C VAL A 70 35.87 -18.91 -2.73
N LEU A 71 36.02 -17.58 -2.63
CA LEU A 71 35.63 -16.65 -3.71
C LEU A 71 36.65 -16.74 -4.86
N ASN A 72 36.19 -17.11 -6.06
CA ASN A 72 37.03 -17.07 -7.26
C ASN A 72 37.25 -15.61 -7.70
N PRO A 73 38.44 -15.23 -8.18
CA PRO A 73 38.67 -13.92 -8.80
C PRO A 73 37.93 -13.79 -10.15
N PRO A 74 37.76 -12.54 -10.66
CA PRO A 74 37.09 -12.29 -11.95
C PRO A 74 37.67 -13.14 -13.09
N PRO A 75 36.85 -13.58 -14.07
CA PRO A 75 35.51 -13.07 -14.39
C PRO A 75 34.34 -13.78 -13.71
N ASN A 76 34.59 -14.79 -12.86
CA ASN A 76 33.56 -15.63 -12.24
C ASN A 76 33.42 -15.38 -10.72
N ALA A 77 33.59 -14.13 -10.28
CA ALA A 77 33.44 -13.76 -8.88
C ALA A 77 31.96 -13.81 -8.45
N PRO A 78 31.60 -14.53 -7.37
CA PRO A 78 30.25 -14.50 -6.81
C PRO A 78 29.91 -13.09 -6.30
N VAL A 79 28.71 -12.60 -6.61
CA VAL A 79 28.21 -11.33 -6.06
C VAL A 79 27.79 -11.56 -4.60
N VAL A 80 28.55 -11.02 -3.65
CA VAL A 80 28.19 -11.06 -2.23
C VAL A 80 27.07 -10.04 -1.99
N GLN A 81 25.85 -10.52 -1.75
CA GLN A 81 24.75 -9.67 -1.27
C GLN A 81 24.81 -9.63 0.26
N SER A 82 25.35 -8.54 0.82
CA SER A 82 25.51 -8.32 2.27
C SER A 82 24.29 -7.67 2.94
N VAL A 83 23.16 -7.57 2.24
CA VAL A 83 21.89 -7.05 2.78
C VAL A 83 20.83 -8.14 2.69
N TYR A 84 20.26 -8.45 3.84
CA TYR A 84 19.21 -9.44 4.00
C TYR A 84 17.92 -9.03 3.26
N SER A 85 17.37 -9.95 2.46
CA SER A 85 16.28 -9.74 1.48
C SER A 85 14.94 -10.39 1.89
N GLY A 86 14.69 -10.56 3.20
CA GLY A 86 13.53 -11.27 3.75
C GLY A 86 12.35 -10.37 4.16
N GLY A 87 11.96 -9.40 3.34
CA GLY A 87 10.86 -8.47 3.66
C GLY A 87 9.47 -8.93 3.22
N ILE A 88 8.41 -8.33 3.79
CA ILE A 88 7.06 -8.38 3.19
C ILE A 88 6.99 -7.28 2.13
N PHE A 89 6.76 -7.66 0.88
CA PHE A 89 6.75 -6.76 -0.28
C PHE A 89 5.35 -6.29 -0.67
N ALA A 90 4.35 -7.10 -0.38
CA ALA A 90 2.94 -6.76 -0.55
C ALA A 90 2.09 -7.56 0.45
N ALA A 91 0.95 -7.01 0.83
CA ALA A 91 -0.04 -7.72 1.61
C ALA A 91 -1.41 -7.57 0.95
N SER A 92 -2.28 -8.56 1.15
CA SER A 92 -3.68 -8.46 0.75
C SER A 92 -4.53 -9.31 1.66
N VAL A 93 -5.77 -8.89 1.87
CA VAL A 93 -6.81 -9.81 2.35
C VAL A 93 -7.21 -10.69 1.18
N TYR A 94 -7.35 -11.98 1.43
CA TYR A 94 -7.96 -12.93 0.52
C TYR A 94 -9.21 -13.51 1.16
N ARG A 95 -10.32 -13.44 0.44
CA ARG A 95 -11.57 -14.10 0.82
C ARG A 95 -11.69 -15.40 0.05
N SER A 96 -12.04 -16.48 0.75
CA SER A 96 -12.24 -17.79 0.10
C SER A 96 -13.32 -17.72 -0.99
N PRO A 97 -13.16 -18.52 -2.06
CA PRO A 97 -14.05 -18.51 -3.22
C PRO A 97 -15.34 -19.32 -3.03
N ASP A 98 -15.69 -19.66 -1.80
CA ASP A 98 -16.86 -20.45 -1.43
C ASP A 98 -18.12 -19.60 -1.23
N GLN A 99 -19.27 -20.15 -1.61
CA GLN A 99 -20.56 -19.48 -1.53
C GLN A 99 -21.25 -19.62 -0.16
N VAL A 100 -20.71 -20.44 0.74
CA VAL A 100 -21.29 -20.75 2.05
C VAL A 100 -20.17 -20.70 3.10
N GLN A 101 -20.25 -19.73 4.03
CA GLN A 101 -19.31 -19.53 5.14
C GLN A 101 -17.88 -19.10 4.73
N SER A 102 -17.77 -18.11 3.84
CA SER A 102 -16.46 -17.62 3.40
C SER A 102 -15.61 -17.05 4.53
N ALA A 103 -14.35 -17.49 4.59
CA ALA A 103 -13.35 -17.02 5.54
C ALA A 103 -12.43 -15.96 4.90
N GLU A 104 -11.91 -15.06 5.74
CA GLU A 104 -10.93 -14.05 5.36
C GLU A 104 -9.56 -14.41 5.96
N ILE A 105 -8.52 -14.34 5.14
CA ILE A 105 -7.13 -14.50 5.58
C ILE A 105 -6.30 -13.32 5.11
N VAL A 106 -5.18 -13.07 5.79
CA VAL A 106 -4.18 -12.12 5.32
C VAL A 106 -3.07 -12.90 4.64
N VAL A 107 -2.77 -12.56 3.39
CA VAL A 107 -1.64 -13.13 2.64
C VAL A 107 -0.54 -12.08 2.54
N LEU A 108 0.67 -12.47 2.93
CA LEU A 108 1.86 -11.63 2.95
C LEU A 108 2.88 -12.16 1.95
N ALA A 109 3.19 -11.40 0.90
CA ALA A 109 4.18 -11.79 -0.10
C ALA A 109 5.60 -11.54 0.42
N GLY A 110 6.36 -12.61 0.66
CA GLY A 110 7.80 -12.57 0.93
C GLY A 110 8.63 -12.67 -0.36
N GLY A 111 9.94 -12.87 -0.21
CA GLY A 111 10.90 -12.95 -1.33
C GLY A 111 10.75 -14.19 -2.22
N ASP A 112 10.67 -15.37 -1.62
CA ASP A 112 10.62 -16.67 -2.32
C ASP A 112 9.29 -17.43 -2.11
N ARG A 113 8.49 -16.97 -1.15
CA ARG A 113 7.20 -17.55 -0.78
C ARG A 113 6.27 -16.46 -0.23
N ALA A 114 4.98 -16.75 -0.20
CA ALA A 114 3.99 -15.98 0.54
C ALA A 114 3.58 -16.72 1.83
N TYR A 115 3.15 -15.97 2.83
CA TYR A 115 2.69 -16.50 4.11
C TYR A 115 1.21 -16.22 4.27
N THR A 116 0.44 -17.23 4.68
CA THR A 116 -0.97 -17.04 5.03
C THR A 116 -1.10 -16.91 6.54
N ILE A 117 -1.83 -15.89 6.99
CA ILE A 117 -2.12 -15.64 8.40
C ILE A 117 -3.62 -15.70 8.60
N LEU A 118 -4.00 -16.58 9.51
CA LEU A 118 -5.33 -16.64 10.10
C LEU A 118 -5.37 -15.68 11.30
N LEU A 119 -6.44 -14.90 11.40
CA LEU A 119 -6.57 -13.88 12.44
C LEU A 119 -7.48 -14.30 13.60
N ASP A 120 -8.12 -15.46 13.50
CA ASP A 120 -9.02 -16.00 14.50
C ASP A 120 -8.84 -17.52 14.62
N ASP A 121 -8.54 -17.97 15.84
CA ASP A 121 -8.23 -19.37 16.16
C ASP A 121 -9.50 -20.24 16.24
N ASN A 122 -10.70 -19.62 16.24
CA ASN A 122 -11.98 -20.29 16.46
C ASN A 122 -12.88 -20.35 15.21
N GLN A 123 -12.34 -20.06 14.02
CA GLN A 123 -13.07 -20.16 12.76
C GLN A 123 -13.09 -21.62 12.30
N SER A 124 -14.29 -22.20 12.18
CA SER A 124 -14.46 -23.48 11.50
C SER A 124 -14.33 -23.24 9.99
N PHE A 125 -13.38 -23.91 9.34
CA PHE A 125 -13.27 -23.85 7.89
C PHE A 125 -14.44 -24.61 7.26
N ALA A 126 -15.21 -23.93 6.43
CA ALA A 126 -16.28 -24.52 5.64
C ALA A 126 -16.00 -24.33 4.14
N GLY A 127 -16.80 -24.98 3.30
CA GLY A 127 -16.70 -24.83 1.84
C GLY A 127 -15.36 -25.33 1.25
N VAL A 128 -14.76 -24.53 0.36
CA VAL A 128 -13.55 -24.88 -0.41
C VAL A 128 -12.34 -25.16 0.50
N TRP A 129 -12.32 -24.55 1.68
CA TRP A 129 -11.29 -24.76 2.68
C TRP A 129 -11.67 -25.76 3.77
N ALA A 130 -12.85 -26.40 3.70
CA ALA A 130 -13.23 -27.48 4.62
C ALA A 130 -12.36 -28.75 4.43
N GLY A 131 -11.78 -28.93 3.24
CA GLY A 131 -10.87 -30.03 2.90
C GLY A 131 -9.39 -29.62 2.90
N GLY A 132 -9.01 -28.62 3.71
CA GLY A 132 -7.66 -28.07 3.75
C GLY A 132 -6.61 -29.14 4.00
N PHE A 133 -5.74 -29.27 3.01
CA PHE A 133 -4.61 -30.17 2.89
C PHE A 133 -3.89 -30.54 4.20
N LEU A 134 -4.34 -31.63 4.81
CA LEU A 134 -3.52 -32.70 5.39
C LEU A 134 -4.26 -34.01 5.11
N VAL A 135 -3.87 -34.69 4.02
CA VAL A 135 -3.90 -36.15 4.04
C VAL A 135 -2.82 -36.49 5.06
N THR A 136 -3.22 -36.87 6.29
CA THR A 136 -2.37 -37.74 7.12
C THR A 136 -1.83 -38.76 6.15
N ALA A 137 -0.51 -38.81 5.96
CA ALA A 137 0.09 -39.71 4.99
C ALA A 137 -0.40 -41.13 5.25
N VAL A 138 -1.47 -41.53 4.57
CA VAL A 138 -1.78 -42.92 4.36
C VAL A 138 -0.86 -43.29 3.22
N SER A 139 0.40 -43.60 3.56
CA SER A 139 1.15 -44.54 2.73
C SER A 139 0.17 -45.66 2.38
N GLN A 140 0.01 -46.01 1.10
CA GLN A 140 -0.92 -47.07 0.67
C GLN A 140 -0.89 -48.23 1.68
N GLY A 141 -1.94 -48.34 2.52
CA GLY A 141 -2.07 -49.38 3.55
C GLY A 141 -2.05 -49.00 5.05
N SER A 142 -2.18 -47.74 5.48
CA SER A 142 -2.45 -47.41 6.91
C SER A 142 -3.93 -47.09 7.21
N GLU A 143 -4.36 -47.31 8.46
CA GLU A 143 -5.74 -47.12 8.94
C GLU A 143 -6.11 -45.64 9.13
N GLU A 144 -7.37 -45.32 8.82
CA GLU A 144 -7.99 -43.99 8.91
C GLU A 144 -8.25 -43.62 10.39
N ILE A 145 -7.97 -42.36 10.77
CA ILE A 145 -8.23 -41.89 12.14
C ILE A 145 -9.72 -41.56 12.25
N VAL A 146 -10.44 -42.35 13.04
CA VAL A 146 -11.87 -42.19 13.32
C VAL A 146 -12.11 -41.70 14.75
N ASP A 147 -13.21 -40.99 14.96
CA ASP A 147 -13.68 -40.59 16.29
C ASP A 147 -14.34 -41.78 17.03
N GLU A 148 -14.86 -41.52 18.23
CA GLU A 148 -15.52 -42.52 19.07
C GLU A 148 -16.81 -43.10 18.47
N ASN A 149 -17.35 -42.49 17.41
CA ASN A 149 -18.53 -42.95 16.67
C ASN A 149 -18.17 -43.65 15.35
N GLY A 150 -16.89 -43.71 15.00
CA GLY A 150 -16.41 -44.31 13.75
C GLY A 150 -16.40 -43.33 12.57
N ASP A 151 -16.59 -42.04 12.81
CA ASP A 151 -16.53 -41.02 11.77
C ASP A 151 -15.08 -40.55 11.57
N THR A 152 -14.62 -40.43 10.33
CA THR A 152 -13.27 -39.94 10.01
C THR A 152 -13.06 -38.52 10.49
N ILE A 153 -11.97 -38.29 11.25
CA ILE A 153 -11.57 -36.96 11.67
C ILE A 153 -10.77 -36.29 10.54
N VAL A 154 -11.37 -35.27 9.91
CA VAL A 154 -10.69 -34.41 8.92
C VAL A 154 -10.24 -33.12 9.61
N ILE A 155 -8.93 -32.95 9.80
CA ILE A 155 -8.35 -31.69 10.29
C ILE A 155 -7.94 -30.87 9.06
N SER A 156 -8.68 -29.80 8.79
CA SER A 156 -8.37 -28.86 7.72
C SER A 156 -7.42 -27.77 8.17
N VAL A 157 -6.26 -27.63 7.52
CA VAL A 157 -5.30 -26.54 7.77
C VAL A 157 -4.87 -25.91 6.45
N LEU A 158 -4.93 -24.57 6.37
CA LEU A 158 -4.37 -23.80 5.25
C LEU A 158 -2.84 -23.88 5.26
N PRO A 159 -2.17 -23.95 4.10
CA PRO A 159 -0.72 -23.92 4.07
C PRO A 159 -0.22 -22.58 4.63
N GLN A 160 0.51 -22.65 5.75
CA GLN A 160 1.12 -21.47 6.39
C GLN A 160 2.10 -20.76 5.43
N GLU A 161 2.67 -21.51 4.49
CA GLU A 161 3.60 -21.02 3.47
C GLU A 161 3.18 -21.49 2.07
N LEU A 162 3.14 -20.55 1.12
CA LEU A 162 2.84 -20.75 -0.29
C LEU A 162 4.11 -20.48 -1.10
N ALA A 163 4.76 -21.53 -1.61
CA ALA A 163 5.97 -21.38 -2.40
C ALA A 163 5.71 -20.68 -3.75
N TYR A 164 6.70 -19.93 -4.24
CA TYR A 164 6.71 -19.47 -5.63
C TYR A 164 7.33 -20.52 -6.55
N PRO A 165 7.01 -20.52 -7.87
CA PRO A 165 7.61 -21.43 -8.83
C PRO A 165 9.15 -21.29 -8.89
N THR A 166 9.86 -22.42 -8.76
CA THR A 166 11.33 -22.45 -8.70
C THR A 166 12.01 -22.38 -10.06
N SER A 167 11.29 -22.58 -11.16
CA SER A 167 11.83 -22.47 -12.52
C SER A 167 11.23 -21.26 -13.26
N PRO A 168 12.04 -20.32 -13.76
CA PRO A 168 13.51 -20.30 -13.74
C PRO A 168 14.15 -19.63 -12.51
N ASP A 169 13.34 -19.03 -11.62
CA ASP A 169 13.63 -18.41 -10.31
C ASP A 169 12.59 -17.27 -10.11
N GLU A 170 11.36 -17.61 -9.69
CA GLU A 170 10.27 -16.61 -9.56
C GLU A 170 10.30 -15.87 -8.21
N VAL A 171 11.47 -15.38 -7.83
CA VAL A 171 11.69 -14.60 -6.61
C VAL A 171 11.34 -13.12 -6.77
N ILE A 172 10.97 -12.48 -5.67
CA ILE A 172 10.81 -11.04 -5.50
C ILE A 172 12.11 -10.48 -4.91
N GLU A 173 12.61 -9.42 -5.53
CA GLU A 173 13.80 -8.71 -5.09
C GLU A 173 13.41 -7.36 -4.47
N PRO A 174 14.23 -6.77 -3.57
CA PRO A 174 13.86 -5.54 -2.88
C PRO A 174 13.64 -4.31 -3.75
N THR A 175 14.18 -4.32 -4.97
CA THR A 175 13.99 -3.26 -5.97
C THR A 175 12.71 -3.41 -6.78
N ASP A 176 12.06 -4.56 -6.71
CA ASP A 176 10.88 -4.84 -7.52
C ASP A 176 9.68 -4.04 -7.00
N THR A 177 8.84 -3.61 -7.93
CA THR A 177 7.53 -3.08 -7.59
C THR A 177 6.52 -4.21 -7.59
N VAL A 178 5.87 -4.41 -6.45
CA VAL A 178 4.97 -5.53 -6.19
C VAL A 178 3.61 -5.02 -5.73
N SER A 179 2.54 -5.69 -6.16
CA SER A 179 1.21 -5.48 -5.58
C SER A 179 0.36 -6.75 -5.67
N MET A 180 -0.65 -6.83 -4.81
CA MET A 180 -1.57 -7.95 -4.77
C MET A 180 -3.00 -7.47 -4.97
N VAL A 181 -3.79 -8.25 -5.72
CA VAL A 181 -5.22 -7.99 -5.94
C VAL A 181 -5.95 -9.32 -6.07
N GLN A 182 -7.08 -9.44 -5.39
CA GLN A 182 -8.03 -10.53 -5.62
C GLN A 182 -8.94 -10.20 -6.80
N ALA A 183 -9.07 -11.13 -7.76
CA ALA A 183 -9.93 -11.03 -8.94
C ALA A 183 -10.40 -12.43 -9.37
N ASN A 184 -11.68 -12.58 -9.77
CA ASN A 184 -12.27 -13.85 -10.21
C ASN A 184 -11.85 -15.06 -9.34
N ASP A 185 -12.08 -14.98 -8.03
CA ASP A 185 -11.79 -16.08 -7.10
C ASP A 185 -10.32 -16.51 -7.02
N ARG A 186 -9.40 -15.63 -7.46
CA ARG A 186 -7.96 -15.85 -7.42
C ARG A 186 -7.25 -14.63 -6.84
N LEU A 187 -6.19 -14.89 -6.10
CA LEU A 187 -5.26 -13.88 -5.62
C LEU A 187 -4.11 -13.72 -6.60
N TYR A 188 -3.99 -12.55 -7.22
CA TYR A 188 -2.90 -12.22 -8.13
C TYR A 188 -1.79 -11.47 -7.39
N LEU A 189 -0.55 -11.85 -7.70
CA LEU A 189 0.68 -11.20 -7.30
C LEU A 189 1.35 -10.61 -8.55
N PHE A 190 1.24 -9.30 -8.70
CA PHE A 190 1.88 -8.53 -9.75
C PHE A 190 3.27 -8.12 -9.29
N ARG A 191 4.24 -8.26 -10.19
CA ARG A 191 5.64 -7.94 -9.92
C ARG A 191 6.31 -7.43 -11.19
N GLU A 192 7.04 -6.35 -11.05
CA GLU A 192 7.88 -5.80 -12.11
C GLU A 192 9.28 -5.56 -11.58
N ALA A 193 10.27 -6.08 -12.32
CA ALA A 193 11.67 -5.86 -12.05
C ALA A 193 12.13 -4.51 -12.62
N ASP A 194 13.08 -3.88 -11.94
CA ASP A 194 13.71 -2.66 -12.41
C ASP A 194 14.50 -2.91 -13.72
N ALA A 195 14.03 -2.30 -14.80
CA ALA A 195 14.60 -2.44 -16.14
C ALA A 195 16.02 -1.85 -16.29
N SER A 196 16.51 -1.09 -15.31
CA SER A 196 17.89 -0.57 -15.30
C SER A 196 18.92 -1.61 -14.86
N ARG A 197 18.48 -2.72 -14.24
CA ARG A 197 19.38 -3.73 -13.67
C ARG A 197 19.94 -4.69 -14.73
N PRO A 198 21.23 -5.09 -14.63
CA PRO A 198 21.79 -6.13 -15.48
C PRO A 198 20.93 -7.41 -15.46
N GLY A 199 20.61 -7.94 -16.64
CA GLY A 199 19.71 -9.10 -16.81
C GLY A 199 18.24 -8.76 -17.06
N TRP A 200 17.80 -7.55 -16.71
CA TRP A 200 16.43 -7.04 -16.95
C TRP A 200 16.38 -5.94 -18.02
N VAL A 201 17.55 -5.49 -18.48
CA VAL A 201 17.69 -4.51 -19.57
C VAL A 201 17.07 -4.99 -20.88
N VAL A 202 16.53 -4.02 -21.64
CA VAL A 202 16.05 -4.25 -23.00
C VAL A 202 17.22 -4.53 -23.93
N LYS A 203 17.12 -5.57 -24.75
CA LYS A 203 18.10 -5.94 -25.78
C LYS A 203 17.44 -5.96 -27.16
N ASN A 204 18.21 -5.64 -28.19
CA ASN A 204 17.73 -5.68 -29.57
C ASN A 204 18.01 -7.04 -30.21
N VAL A 205 17.06 -7.55 -30.98
CA VAL A 205 17.24 -8.77 -31.79
C VAL A 205 18.45 -8.61 -32.73
N THR A 206 19.29 -9.64 -32.82
CA THR A 206 20.52 -9.62 -33.61
C THR A 206 20.34 -10.27 -34.97
N THR A 207 21.41 -10.30 -35.78
CA THR A 207 21.43 -10.90 -37.11
C THR A 207 20.79 -12.30 -37.11
N GLY A 208 19.77 -12.48 -37.96
CA GLY A 208 18.93 -13.68 -38.00
C GLY A 208 17.50 -13.43 -37.57
N GLY A 209 17.21 -12.33 -36.85
CA GLY A 209 15.84 -11.95 -36.50
C GLY A 209 15.13 -12.99 -35.62
N ILE A 210 13.82 -13.11 -35.79
CA ILE A 210 12.96 -14.14 -35.18
C ILE A 210 12.51 -15.10 -36.29
N THR A 211 13.04 -16.32 -36.32
CA THR A 211 12.71 -17.32 -37.34
C THR A 211 11.71 -18.34 -36.80
N VAL A 212 10.65 -18.64 -37.55
CA VAL A 212 9.58 -19.55 -37.12
C VAL A 212 9.63 -20.85 -37.92
N ALA A 213 9.63 -21.97 -37.22
CA ALA A 213 9.47 -23.31 -37.78
C ALA A 213 8.30 -24.02 -37.08
N SER A 214 7.19 -24.21 -37.79
CA SER A 214 5.94 -24.73 -37.22
C SER A 214 5.46 -23.87 -36.04
N THR A 215 5.44 -24.41 -34.83
CA THR A 215 5.05 -23.73 -33.59
C THR A 215 6.25 -23.24 -32.77
N THR A 216 7.47 -23.37 -33.28
CA THR A 216 8.69 -22.97 -32.56
C THR A 216 9.31 -21.76 -33.24
N ALA A 217 9.42 -20.65 -32.52
CA ALA A 217 10.16 -19.47 -32.99
C ALA A 217 11.53 -19.40 -32.31
N THR A 218 12.59 -19.25 -33.10
CA THR A 218 13.96 -19.00 -32.63
C THR A 218 14.23 -17.50 -32.66
N VAL A 219 14.46 -16.91 -31.49
CA VAL A 219 14.80 -15.50 -31.34
C VAL A 219 16.32 -15.37 -31.25
N ASN A 220 16.93 -14.69 -32.21
CA ASN A 220 18.39 -14.47 -32.23
C ASN A 220 18.76 -13.24 -31.40
N LEU A 221 19.54 -13.43 -30.34
CA LEU A 221 19.91 -12.40 -29.38
C LEU A 221 21.29 -12.70 -28.77
N THR A 222 22.35 -12.06 -29.26
CA THR A 222 23.73 -12.37 -28.83
C THR A 222 23.98 -12.00 -27.36
N GLY A 223 24.56 -12.93 -26.58
CA GLY A 223 24.96 -12.67 -25.19
C GLY A 223 23.78 -12.29 -24.29
N HIS A 224 22.62 -12.92 -24.48
CA HIS A 224 21.40 -12.52 -23.79
C HIS A 224 21.39 -12.88 -22.30
N GLY A 225 21.91 -14.05 -21.93
CA GLY A 225 22.01 -14.49 -20.53
C GLY A 225 20.65 -14.81 -19.87
N PHE A 226 19.63 -15.12 -20.66
CA PHE A 226 18.30 -15.50 -20.16
C PHE A 226 18.21 -17.02 -19.97
N PRO A 227 17.79 -17.54 -18.80
CA PRO A 227 17.65 -18.97 -18.58
C PRO A 227 16.42 -19.54 -19.27
N ALA A 228 16.42 -20.85 -19.55
CA ALA A 228 15.21 -21.56 -19.99
C ALA A 228 14.11 -21.45 -18.91
N GLY A 229 12.85 -21.30 -19.33
CA GLY A 229 11.70 -21.05 -18.47
C GLY A 229 11.41 -19.57 -18.19
N ALA A 230 12.37 -18.65 -18.42
CA ALA A 230 12.15 -17.23 -18.21
C ALA A 230 11.10 -16.64 -19.14
N ARG A 231 10.29 -15.73 -18.59
CA ARG A 231 9.37 -14.95 -19.41
C ARG A 231 10.11 -13.81 -20.09
N VAL A 232 9.89 -13.71 -21.39
CA VAL A 232 10.40 -12.62 -22.22
C VAL A 232 9.26 -11.92 -22.91
N ARG A 233 9.38 -10.60 -23.01
CA ARG A 233 8.48 -9.76 -23.79
C ARG A 233 9.18 -9.35 -25.07
N ILE A 234 8.48 -9.53 -26.19
CA ILE A 234 8.94 -9.11 -27.52
C ILE A 234 8.08 -7.93 -27.97
N GLU A 235 8.70 -6.86 -28.47
CA GLU A 235 8.02 -5.62 -28.86
C GLU A 235 8.60 -5.07 -30.18
N GLY A 236 7.76 -4.29 -30.88
CA GLY A 236 8.12 -3.62 -32.12
C GLY A 236 7.84 -4.45 -33.37
N SER A 237 7.28 -5.66 -33.19
CA SER A 237 6.72 -6.61 -34.17
C SER A 237 5.91 -5.96 -35.30
N ASN A 238 6.09 -6.31 -36.59
CA ASN A 238 4.99 -6.22 -37.56
C ASN A 238 4.14 -7.51 -37.55
N VAL A 239 4.70 -8.59 -37.03
CA VAL A 239 3.98 -9.83 -36.78
C VAL A 239 3.32 -9.69 -35.42
N ALA A 240 1.98 -9.73 -35.38
CA ALA A 240 1.20 -9.47 -34.16
C ALA A 240 1.62 -10.36 -32.98
N ALA A 241 1.96 -11.63 -33.24
CA ALA A 241 2.46 -12.56 -32.24
C ALA A 241 3.77 -12.12 -31.57
N PHE A 242 4.51 -11.17 -32.14
CA PHE A 242 5.78 -10.63 -31.62
C PHE A 242 5.67 -9.14 -31.23
N ASP A 243 4.46 -8.57 -31.14
CA ASP A 243 4.26 -7.17 -30.75
C ASP A 243 3.57 -7.00 -29.39
N GLY A 244 4.39 -6.93 -28.35
CA GLY A 244 3.97 -6.72 -26.97
C GLY A 244 3.46 -7.99 -26.27
N VAL A 245 3.65 -9.17 -26.87
CA VAL A 245 3.29 -10.48 -26.32
C VAL A 245 4.44 -11.04 -25.47
N GLU A 246 4.10 -11.78 -24.42
CA GLU A 246 5.05 -12.39 -23.49
C GLU A 246 5.08 -13.91 -23.65
N TYR A 247 6.26 -14.51 -23.82
CA TYR A 247 6.44 -15.95 -23.97
C TYR A 247 7.40 -16.50 -22.93
N ASP A 248 7.23 -17.77 -22.58
CA ASP A 248 8.24 -18.50 -21.84
C ASP A 248 9.29 -19.09 -22.78
N ILE A 249 10.56 -18.95 -22.40
CA ILE A 249 11.66 -19.57 -23.12
C ILE A 249 11.58 -21.09 -22.96
N ALA A 250 11.44 -21.81 -24.08
CA ALA A 250 11.43 -23.27 -24.10
C ALA A 250 12.86 -23.83 -23.99
N THR A 251 13.78 -23.36 -24.83
CA THR A 251 15.21 -23.70 -24.75
C THR A 251 16.07 -22.45 -24.90
N SER A 252 17.20 -22.42 -24.22
CA SER A 252 18.11 -21.26 -24.19
C SER A 252 19.53 -21.67 -24.59
N SER A 253 20.18 -20.86 -25.41
CA SER A 253 21.60 -20.96 -25.77
C SER A 253 22.32 -19.65 -25.40
N THR A 254 23.59 -19.47 -25.80
CA THR A 254 24.29 -18.20 -25.52
C THR A 254 23.78 -17.03 -26.38
N ASN A 255 23.34 -17.31 -27.61
CA ASN A 255 23.07 -16.29 -28.64
C ASN A 255 21.66 -16.38 -29.23
N SER A 256 20.85 -17.31 -28.75
CA SER A 256 19.47 -17.46 -29.19
C SER A 256 18.68 -18.29 -28.19
N PHE A 257 17.38 -18.16 -28.23
CA PHE A 257 16.47 -19.00 -27.46
C PHE A 257 15.22 -19.31 -28.29
N THR A 258 14.49 -20.36 -27.90
CA THR A 258 13.25 -20.75 -28.57
C THR A 258 12.03 -20.45 -27.71
N ILE A 259 10.92 -20.13 -28.37
CA ILE A 259 9.60 -19.90 -27.76
C ILE A 259 8.53 -20.66 -28.55
N THR A 260 7.41 -20.95 -27.91
CA THR A 260 6.26 -21.58 -28.56
C THR A 260 5.26 -20.51 -29.03
N VAL A 261 4.98 -20.49 -30.33
CA VAL A 261 4.08 -19.53 -30.99
C VAL A 261 2.91 -20.25 -31.65
N PRO A 262 1.77 -19.57 -31.89
CA PRO A 262 0.65 -20.14 -32.63
C PRO A 262 1.06 -20.66 -34.01
N SER A 263 0.39 -21.73 -34.48
CA SER A 263 0.60 -22.25 -35.82
C SER A 263 0.33 -21.19 -36.88
N GLY A 264 1.20 -21.10 -37.89
CA GLY A 264 1.07 -20.12 -38.97
C GLY A 264 1.65 -18.73 -38.64
N THR A 265 2.32 -18.56 -37.50
CA THR A 265 3.06 -17.34 -37.18
C THR A 265 4.18 -17.11 -38.21
N ALA A 266 4.22 -15.92 -38.82
CA ALA A 266 5.22 -15.57 -39.82
C ALA A 266 6.61 -15.32 -39.18
N THR A 267 7.67 -15.60 -39.95
CA THR A 267 9.04 -15.20 -39.60
C THR A 267 9.20 -13.69 -39.69
N ASP A 268 9.99 -13.12 -38.79
CA ASP A 268 10.36 -11.72 -38.79
C ASP A 268 11.89 -11.58 -38.74
N SER A 269 12.50 -11.49 -39.92
CA SER A 269 13.95 -11.39 -40.07
C SER A 269 14.50 -9.98 -39.78
N THR A 270 13.64 -9.02 -39.41
CA THR A 270 14.04 -7.64 -39.15
C THR A 270 14.78 -7.56 -37.81
N THR A 271 15.88 -6.83 -37.77
CA THR A 271 16.68 -6.66 -36.54
C THR A 271 16.55 -5.26 -35.93
N SER A 272 16.25 -4.25 -36.76
CA SER A 272 16.04 -2.89 -36.29
C SER A 272 14.65 -2.71 -35.69
N GLY A 273 14.57 -2.05 -34.54
CA GLY A 273 13.31 -1.76 -33.85
C GLY A 273 12.63 -2.97 -33.21
N ARG A 274 13.31 -4.12 -33.09
CA ARG A 274 12.80 -5.33 -32.44
C ARG A 274 13.48 -5.50 -31.10
N THR A 275 12.72 -5.32 -30.03
CA THR A 275 13.24 -5.33 -28.66
C THR A 275 12.73 -6.54 -27.89
N VAL A 276 13.62 -7.12 -27.09
CA VAL A 276 13.32 -8.24 -26.20
C VAL A 276 13.81 -7.89 -24.81
N ARG A 277 12.99 -8.14 -23.79
CA ARG A 277 13.38 -8.01 -22.39
C ARG A 277 12.87 -9.17 -21.55
N ARG A 278 13.64 -9.58 -20.54
CA ARG A 278 13.16 -10.50 -19.51
C ARG A 278 12.14 -9.77 -18.64
N VAL A 279 11.06 -10.45 -18.25
CA VAL A 279 10.01 -9.91 -17.37
C VAL A 279 9.64 -10.95 -16.30
N LYS A 280 9.11 -10.47 -15.17
CA LYS A 280 8.64 -11.31 -14.07
C LYS A 280 7.15 -11.61 -14.29
N ALA A 281 6.82 -12.86 -14.62
CA ALA A 281 5.44 -13.28 -14.85
C ALA A 281 4.56 -13.00 -13.60
N PRO A 282 3.35 -12.45 -13.75
CA PRO A 282 2.39 -12.40 -12.65
C PRO A 282 2.09 -13.81 -12.16
N LEU A 283 2.00 -13.96 -10.84
CA LEU A 283 1.63 -15.21 -10.20
C LEU A 283 0.19 -15.13 -9.72
N TYR A 284 -0.50 -16.26 -9.63
CA TYR A 284 -1.82 -16.34 -9.02
C TYR A 284 -1.95 -17.54 -8.10
N TRP A 285 -2.84 -17.43 -7.13
CA TRP A 285 -3.25 -18.51 -6.24
C TRP A 285 -4.77 -18.58 -6.23
N ASP A 286 -5.32 -19.78 -6.39
CA ASP A 286 -6.77 -20.04 -6.48
C ASP A 286 -7.42 -20.33 -5.11
N GLY A 287 -6.65 -20.20 -4.03
CA GLY A 287 -7.10 -20.55 -2.69
C GLY A 287 -6.99 -22.04 -2.37
N ILE A 288 -6.65 -22.91 -3.34
CA ILE A 288 -6.65 -24.37 -3.18
C ILE A 288 -5.24 -24.95 -3.38
N ALA A 289 -4.50 -24.46 -4.37
CA ALA A 289 -3.17 -24.95 -4.69
C ALA A 289 -2.20 -24.76 -3.51
N THR A 290 -1.22 -25.66 -3.39
CA THR A 290 -0.18 -25.59 -2.34
C THR A 290 0.92 -24.57 -2.63
N ALA A 291 0.87 -23.92 -3.79
CA ALA A 291 1.85 -22.96 -4.26
C ALA A 291 1.20 -21.94 -5.22
N PHE A 292 1.87 -20.82 -5.42
CA PHE A 292 1.53 -19.90 -6.50
C PHE A 292 1.83 -20.51 -7.87
N VAL A 293 0.99 -20.21 -8.85
CA VAL A 293 1.13 -20.67 -10.23
C VAL A 293 1.40 -19.48 -11.13
N ARG A 294 2.20 -19.68 -12.18
CA ARG A 294 2.47 -18.64 -13.19
C ARG A 294 1.24 -18.41 -14.04
N SER A 295 0.95 -17.15 -14.33
CA SER A 295 -0.06 -16.81 -15.33
C SER A 295 0.30 -17.36 -16.73
N PRO A 296 -0.70 -17.72 -17.56
CA PRO A 296 -0.45 -18.20 -18.92
C PRO A 296 0.35 -17.20 -19.79
N ALA A 297 1.29 -17.70 -20.57
CA ALA A 297 2.05 -16.93 -21.56
C ALA A 297 1.45 -17.07 -22.97
N GLY A 298 1.87 -16.17 -23.85
CA GLY A 298 1.67 -16.24 -25.29
C GLY A 298 0.40 -15.58 -25.77
N VAL A 299 -0.09 -16.05 -26.91
CA VAL A 299 -1.40 -15.68 -27.44
C VAL A 299 -2.45 -16.60 -26.79
N PRO A 300 -3.58 -16.08 -26.29
CA PRO A 300 -4.64 -16.91 -25.72
C PRO A 300 -5.10 -18.00 -26.70
N ALA A 301 -5.33 -19.21 -26.19
CA ALA A 301 -5.69 -20.36 -27.02
C ALA A 301 -7.02 -20.11 -27.76
N GLY A 302 -7.04 -20.40 -29.06
CA GLY A 302 -8.24 -20.21 -29.89
C GLY A 302 -8.54 -18.75 -30.30
N MET A 303 -7.71 -17.79 -29.90
CA MET A 303 -7.87 -16.37 -30.26
C MET A 303 -6.94 -15.96 -31.42
N SER A 304 -7.26 -14.83 -32.04
CA SER A 304 -6.39 -14.21 -33.06
C SER A 304 -5.02 -13.84 -32.46
N PRO A 305 -3.91 -13.90 -33.22
CA PRO A 305 -2.57 -13.47 -32.78
C PRO A 305 -2.45 -12.02 -32.29
N THR A 306 -3.49 -11.22 -32.44
CA THR A 306 -3.61 -9.86 -31.92
C THR A 306 -3.97 -9.80 -30.43
N PHE A 307 -4.61 -10.85 -29.90
CA PHE A 307 -4.95 -10.94 -28.48
C PHE A 307 -3.71 -11.24 -27.64
N LYS A 308 -3.74 -10.76 -26.40
CA LYS A 308 -2.61 -10.88 -25.47
C LYS A 308 -3.08 -11.59 -24.20
N THR A 309 -2.23 -12.45 -23.65
CA THR A 309 -2.43 -12.92 -22.27
C THR A 309 -2.06 -11.85 -21.25
N MET A 310 -2.33 -12.12 -19.98
CA MET A 310 -1.99 -11.21 -18.88
C MET A 310 -0.51 -10.81 -18.92
N ARG A 311 -0.28 -9.50 -19.03
CA ARG A 311 1.04 -8.90 -19.14
C ARG A 311 1.73 -8.81 -17.78
N SER A 312 3.05 -8.96 -17.76
CA SER A 312 3.89 -8.64 -16.59
C SER A 312 3.89 -7.14 -16.31
N VAL A 313 3.17 -6.73 -15.27
CA VAL A 313 2.98 -5.32 -14.89
C VAL A 313 3.22 -5.14 -13.39
N PRO A 314 3.54 -3.92 -12.94
CA PRO A 314 3.79 -3.64 -11.53
C PRO A 314 2.49 -3.75 -10.70
N TRP A 315 1.34 -3.58 -11.35
CA TRP A 315 0.06 -3.60 -10.69
C TRP A 315 -1.14 -3.88 -11.59
N GLY A 316 -2.24 -4.31 -10.96
CA GLY A 316 -3.56 -4.39 -11.57
C GLY A 316 -4.64 -3.84 -10.64
N THR A 317 -5.84 -3.59 -11.17
CA THR A 317 -7.04 -3.29 -10.38
C THR A 317 -8.21 -4.11 -10.92
N TYR A 318 -9.11 -4.53 -10.04
CA TYR A 318 -10.27 -5.32 -10.41
C TYR A 318 -11.52 -4.46 -10.28
N ILE A 319 -12.20 -4.21 -11.40
CA ILE A 319 -13.36 -3.33 -11.48
C ILE A 319 -14.39 -3.94 -12.42
N ASN A 320 -15.67 -3.97 -12.02
CA ASN A 320 -16.78 -4.46 -12.85
C ASN A 320 -16.53 -5.85 -13.49
N ASN A 321 -16.05 -6.79 -12.69
CA ASN A 321 -15.73 -8.16 -13.14
C ASN A 321 -14.65 -8.26 -14.23
N ARG A 322 -13.78 -7.26 -14.31
CA ARG A 322 -12.66 -7.20 -15.24
C ARG A 322 -11.38 -6.78 -14.52
N LEU A 323 -10.27 -7.35 -14.96
CA LEU A 323 -8.94 -6.98 -14.50
C LEU A 323 -8.36 -5.92 -15.43
N VAL A 324 -7.93 -4.80 -14.86
CA VAL A 324 -7.42 -3.64 -15.57
C VAL A 324 -5.94 -3.47 -15.24
N LEU A 325 -5.11 -3.40 -16.28
CA LEU A 325 -3.65 -3.40 -16.19
C LEU A 325 -3.05 -2.21 -16.95
N PRO A 326 -1.96 -1.60 -16.47
CA PRO A 326 -1.23 -0.58 -17.23
C PRO A 326 -0.44 -1.23 -18.37
N ASP A 327 -0.41 -0.58 -19.54
CA ASP A 327 0.31 -1.05 -20.72
C ASP A 327 1.27 0.01 -21.24
N GLY A 328 2.45 0.06 -20.62
CA GLY A 328 3.42 1.11 -20.88
C GLY A 328 3.02 2.44 -20.23
N LYS A 329 3.47 3.55 -20.81
CA LYS A 329 3.37 4.87 -20.16
C LYS A 329 1.93 5.39 -20.04
N ASN A 330 1.15 5.24 -21.10
CA ASN A 330 -0.12 5.96 -21.27
C ASN A 330 -1.31 5.04 -21.57
N ASN A 331 -1.07 3.77 -21.90
CA ASN A 331 -2.14 2.86 -22.27
C ASN A 331 -2.57 2.04 -21.07
N VAL A 332 -3.82 1.62 -21.11
CA VAL A 332 -4.43 0.71 -20.14
C VAL A 332 -5.12 -0.40 -20.92
N LEU A 333 -4.89 -1.64 -20.50
CA LEU A 333 -5.55 -2.83 -21.01
C LEU A 333 -6.63 -3.27 -20.03
N ILE A 334 -7.76 -3.70 -20.56
CA ILE A 334 -8.89 -4.20 -19.81
C ILE A 334 -9.12 -5.65 -20.25
N SER A 335 -9.28 -6.56 -19.30
CA SER A 335 -9.58 -7.96 -19.59
C SER A 335 -11.00 -8.13 -20.10
N ASP A 336 -11.29 -9.28 -20.69
CA ASP A 336 -12.66 -9.67 -20.95
C ASP A 336 -13.45 -9.90 -19.63
N VAL A 337 -14.78 -9.92 -19.72
CA VAL A 337 -15.67 -10.12 -18.57
C VAL A 337 -15.47 -11.51 -17.98
N LEU A 338 -15.16 -11.59 -16.68
CA LEU A 338 -14.96 -12.86 -15.96
C LEU A 338 -13.81 -13.74 -16.52
N ASP A 339 -13.01 -13.23 -17.46
CA ASP A 339 -11.77 -13.84 -17.91
C ASP A 339 -10.61 -12.86 -17.71
N THR A 340 -9.75 -13.19 -16.76
CA THR A 340 -8.59 -12.38 -16.37
C THR A 340 -7.38 -12.54 -17.30
N ASN A 341 -7.42 -13.49 -18.25
CA ASN A 341 -6.28 -13.83 -19.10
C ASN A 341 -6.43 -13.38 -20.54
N THR A 342 -7.59 -12.89 -20.98
CA THR A 342 -7.79 -12.47 -22.37
C THR A 342 -7.88 -10.95 -22.45
N TYR A 343 -7.01 -10.34 -23.25
CA TYR A 343 -6.96 -8.88 -23.48
C TYR A 343 -7.01 -8.56 -24.96
N ASP A 344 -7.95 -7.69 -25.35
CA ASP A 344 -8.04 -7.12 -26.69
C ASP A 344 -7.38 -5.72 -26.72
N PRO A 345 -6.23 -5.55 -27.39
CA PRO A 345 -5.53 -4.28 -27.43
C PRO A 345 -6.25 -3.19 -28.25
N TYR A 346 -7.26 -3.51 -29.06
CA TYR A 346 -7.93 -2.55 -29.93
C TYR A 346 -9.26 -2.06 -29.36
N TRP A 347 -10.07 -2.96 -28.83
CA TRP A 347 -11.44 -2.64 -28.39
C TRP A 347 -11.59 -2.58 -26.87
N GLN A 348 -10.66 -3.20 -26.12
CA GLN A 348 -10.64 -3.22 -24.66
C GLN A 348 -9.37 -2.55 -24.12
N SER A 349 -9.01 -1.42 -24.73
CA SER A 349 -7.91 -0.58 -24.27
C SER A 349 -8.27 0.89 -24.42
N PHE A 350 -7.59 1.74 -23.67
CA PHE A 350 -7.63 3.19 -23.89
C PHE A 350 -6.27 3.81 -23.61
N ARG A 351 -6.06 5.01 -24.16
CA ARG A 351 -4.82 5.77 -23.98
C ARG A 351 -5.12 7.14 -23.40
N ALA A 352 -4.66 7.37 -22.16
CA ALA A 352 -4.81 8.65 -21.50
C ALA A 352 -3.61 9.58 -21.77
N GLY A 353 -3.88 10.89 -21.91
CA GLY A 353 -2.81 11.90 -22.05
C GLY A 353 -1.91 11.74 -23.28
N ALA A 354 -2.44 11.23 -24.41
CA ALA A 354 -1.67 11.06 -25.64
C ALA A 354 -1.04 12.38 -26.10
N GLY A 355 0.28 12.38 -26.36
CA GLY A 355 1.02 13.56 -26.80
C GLY A 355 1.47 14.52 -25.69
N SER A 356 1.09 14.29 -24.43
CA SER A 356 1.54 15.07 -23.27
C SER A 356 2.68 14.38 -22.52
N ASN A 357 3.41 15.13 -21.68
CA ASN A 357 4.42 14.57 -20.76
C ASN A 357 3.78 14.10 -19.44
N ASP A 358 2.81 13.20 -19.56
CA ASP A 358 2.11 12.56 -18.46
C ASP A 358 2.19 11.04 -18.59
N PHE A 359 1.91 10.31 -17.52
CA PHE A 359 1.87 8.85 -17.48
C PHE A 359 0.78 8.36 -16.52
N VAL A 360 0.22 7.18 -16.78
CA VAL A 360 -0.82 6.58 -15.95
C VAL A 360 -0.20 6.07 -14.65
N VAL A 361 -0.76 6.52 -13.52
CA VAL A 361 -0.33 6.14 -12.17
C VAL A 361 -1.28 5.10 -11.59
N ALA A 362 -2.59 5.28 -11.76
CA ALA A 362 -3.59 4.39 -11.20
C ALA A 362 -4.91 4.42 -11.99
N VAL A 363 -5.67 3.35 -11.88
CA VAL A 363 -7.08 3.30 -12.30
C VAL A 363 -7.91 2.92 -11.09
N HIS A 364 -8.99 3.66 -10.84
CA HIS A 364 -9.84 3.52 -9.67
C HIS A 364 -11.33 3.49 -10.07
N PRO A 365 -12.17 2.65 -9.45
CA PRO A 365 -13.60 2.62 -9.73
C PRO A 365 -14.28 3.97 -9.42
N TRP A 366 -15.28 4.31 -10.22
CA TRP A 366 -16.11 5.50 -10.05
C TRP A 366 -17.60 5.14 -10.20
N VAL A 367 -18.47 6.14 -10.05
CA VAL A 367 -19.93 5.95 -10.09
C VAL A 367 -20.40 5.39 -11.44
N GLU A 368 -21.53 4.68 -11.43
CA GLU A 368 -22.20 4.17 -12.63
C GLU A 368 -21.33 3.27 -13.52
N GLY A 369 -20.35 2.58 -12.94
CA GLY A 369 -19.47 1.66 -13.66
C GLY A 369 -18.41 2.33 -14.53
N SER A 370 -18.19 3.63 -14.36
CA SER A 370 -17.08 4.36 -14.98
C SER A 370 -15.78 4.22 -14.17
N PHE A 371 -14.64 4.53 -14.78
CA PHE A 371 -13.31 4.48 -14.16
C PHE A 371 -12.70 5.88 -14.09
N LEU A 372 -12.10 6.21 -12.94
CA LEU A 372 -11.16 7.34 -12.84
C LEU A 372 -9.75 6.85 -13.18
N VAL A 373 -9.15 7.48 -14.17
CA VAL A 373 -7.78 7.24 -14.59
C VAL A 373 -6.94 8.38 -14.07
N PHE A 374 -6.14 8.09 -13.05
CA PHE A 374 -5.20 9.04 -12.48
C PHE A 374 -3.88 8.97 -13.23
N CYS A 375 -3.51 10.08 -13.85
CA CYS A 375 -2.17 10.31 -14.36
C CYS A 375 -1.38 11.16 -13.37
N ARG A 376 -0.08 11.36 -13.60
CA ARG A 376 0.79 12.13 -12.70
C ARG A 376 0.37 13.60 -12.61
N LYS A 377 -0.15 14.17 -13.70
CA LYS A 377 -0.53 15.60 -13.77
C LYS A 377 -1.99 15.85 -14.12
N SER A 378 -2.71 14.82 -14.58
CA SER A 378 -4.09 14.94 -15.02
C SER A 378 -4.96 13.80 -14.50
N ILE A 379 -6.27 14.01 -14.52
CA ILE A 379 -7.27 12.99 -14.19
C ILE A 379 -8.23 12.89 -15.37
N TRP A 380 -8.56 11.66 -15.76
CA TRP A 380 -9.47 11.36 -16.86
C TRP A 380 -10.61 10.48 -16.37
N LEU A 381 -11.79 10.68 -16.94
CA LEU A 381 -12.95 9.82 -16.75
C LEU A 381 -13.06 8.89 -17.96
N ALA A 382 -13.01 7.58 -17.72
CA ALA A 382 -13.23 6.57 -18.72
C ALA A 382 -14.61 5.93 -18.52
N GLU A 383 -15.50 6.09 -19.48
CA GLU A 383 -16.75 5.35 -19.56
C GLU A 383 -16.47 4.09 -20.38
N VAL A 384 -16.59 2.91 -19.75
CA VAL A 384 -16.38 1.62 -20.42
C VAL A 384 -17.74 0.95 -20.55
N ASN A 385 -18.20 0.78 -21.79
CA ASN A 385 -19.48 0.16 -22.04
C ASN A 385 -19.45 -1.34 -21.71
N GLN A 386 -20.49 -1.83 -21.04
CA GLN A 386 -20.69 -3.23 -20.70
C GLN A 386 -21.72 -3.82 -21.65
N PHE A 387 -21.28 -4.54 -22.69
CA PHE A 387 -22.21 -5.31 -23.50
C PHE A 387 -22.22 -6.76 -23.03
N SER A 388 -23.41 -7.29 -22.72
CA SER A 388 -23.64 -8.73 -22.69
C SER A 388 -23.66 -9.25 -24.13
N SER A 389 -22.93 -10.33 -24.41
CA SER A 389 -23.11 -11.10 -25.65
C SER A 389 -24.60 -11.45 -25.79
N THR A 390 -25.26 -10.94 -26.83
CA THR A 390 -26.72 -11.07 -26.95
C THR A 390 -27.17 -12.36 -27.64
N ASP A 391 -26.29 -13.17 -28.27
CA ASP A 391 -26.80 -14.31 -29.07
C ASP A 391 -25.93 -15.59 -29.11
N GLY A 392 -25.00 -15.78 -28.18
CA GLY A 392 -24.38 -17.10 -27.92
C GLY A 392 -23.70 -17.85 -29.09
N THR A 393 -23.54 -17.25 -30.28
CA THR A 393 -23.07 -18.00 -31.48
C THR A 393 -22.19 -17.22 -32.46
N ALA A 394 -21.84 -15.94 -32.24
CA ALA A 394 -20.84 -15.26 -33.06
C ALA A 394 -20.15 -14.07 -32.36
N THR A 395 -18.85 -13.91 -32.62
CA THR A 395 -18.01 -12.77 -32.24
C THR A 395 -18.16 -11.64 -33.26
N ALA A 396 -19.17 -10.78 -33.09
CA ALA A 396 -19.19 -9.46 -33.73
C ALA A 396 -19.90 -8.46 -32.81
N ILE A 397 -19.16 -7.47 -32.33
CA ILE A 397 -19.68 -6.30 -31.62
C ILE A 397 -19.36 -5.09 -32.51
N ASP A 398 -20.40 -4.52 -33.11
CA ASP A 398 -20.34 -3.33 -33.93
C ASP A 398 -20.30 -2.08 -33.03
N THR A 399 -19.16 -1.38 -33.06
CA THR A 399 -18.82 -0.07 -32.44
C THR A 399 -18.70 0.04 -30.91
N ALA A 400 -17.45 0.02 -30.42
CA ALA A 400 -17.10 0.48 -29.08
C ALA A 400 -17.08 2.02 -29.00
N LEU A 401 -17.86 2.59 -28.08
CA LEU A 401 -17.63 3.95 -27.59
C LEU A 401 -17.27 3.86 -26.10
N SER A 402 -16.09 3.31 -25.82
CA SER A 402 -15.40 3.64 -24.57
C SER A 402 -14.94 5.09 -24.69
N LYS A 403 -15.56 6.01 -23.97
CA LYS A 403 -15.24 7.44 -24.06
C LYS A 403 -14.26 7.82 -22.96
N LEU A 404 -13.19 8.51 -23.34
CA LEU A 404 -12.27 9.13 -22.39
C LEU A 404 -12.46 10.64 -22.38
N THR A 405 -12.80 11.21 -21.22
CA THR A 405 -12.99 12.66 -21.04
C THR A 405 -11.97 13.19 -20.04
N LEU A 406 -11.26 14.27 -20.39
CA LEU A 406 -10.38 14.96 -19.45
C LEU A 406 -11.22 15.58 -18.34
N LEU A 407 -10.90 15.26 -17.10
CA LEU A 407 -11.53 15.87 -15.94
C LEU A 407 -10.80 17.16 -15.56
N THR A 408 -9.50 17.06 -15.34
CA THR A 408 -8.64 18.19 -14.98
C THR A 408 -7.20 17.90 -15.40
N ASP A 409 -6.50 18.94 -15.85
CA ASP A 409 -5.07 18.94 -16.15
C ASP A 409 -4.25 19.73 -15.11
N GLU A 410 -4.89 20.25 -14.07
CA GLU A 410 -4.24 21.04 -13.02
C GLU A 410 -3.79 20.17 -11.83
N VAL A 411 -4.43 19.03 -11.61
CA VAL A 411 -4.17 18.12 -10.49
C VAL A 411 -4.04 16.69 -10.99
N GLY A 412 -3.02 15.97 -10.52
CA GLY A 412 -2.82 14.55 -10.76
C GLY A 412 -2.52 13.76 -9.48
N CYS A 413 -2.13 12.49 -9.60
CA CYS A 413 -1.83 11.61 -8.47
C CYS A 413 -0.33 11.37 -8.31
N ALA A 414 0.17 11.54 -7.09
CA ALA A 414 1.57 11.31 -6.76
C ALA A 414 1.86 9.83 -6.46
N ALA A 415 0.93 9.16 -5.77
CA ALA A 415 1.11 7.79 -5.29
C ALA A 415 -0.17 6.96 -5.47
N ARG A 416 -0.09 5.90 -6.29
CA ARG A 416 -1.23 5.02 -6.60
C ARG A 416 -1.96 4.52 -5.36
N ARG A 417 -1.21 4.05 -4.37
CA ARG A 417 -1.75 3.40 -3.17
C ARG A 417 -2.34 4.40 -2.17
N SER A 418 -2.23 5.71 -2.41
CA SER A 418 -2.88 6.73 -1.59
C SER A 418 -4.38 6.87 -1.84
N ILE A 419 -4.88 6.34 -2.97
CA ILE A 419 -6.25 6.56 -3.40
C ILE A 419 -7.21 5.73 -2.53
N ALA A 420 -8.18 6.38 -1.90
CA ALA A 420 -9.21 5.72 -1.10
C ALA A 420 -10.59 6.33 -1.34
N THR A 421 -11.61 5.49 -1.57
CA THR A 421 -13.01 5.91 -1.64
C THR A 421 -13.66 5.84 -0.26
N ALA A 422 -14.42 6.87 0.10
CA ALA A 422 -15.32 6.87 1.23
C ALA A 422 -16.66 7.50 0.86
N GLY A 423 -17.69 6.69 0.71
CA GLY A 423 -19.00 7.14 0.25
C GLY A 423 -18.90 7.80 -1.12
N GLN A 424 -19.28 9.08 -1.21
CA GLN A 424 -19.24 9.86 -2.45
C GLN A 424 -17.87 10.49 -2.77
N TYR A 425 -16.92 10.43 -1.83
CA TYR A 425 -15.62 11.09 -1.95
C TYR A 425 -14.51 10.13 -2.31
N VAL A 426 -13.57 10.58 -3.13
CA VAL A 426 -12.29 9.90 -3.37
C VAL A 426 -11.15 10.79 -2.89
N TYR A 427 -10.38 10.30 -1.92
CA TYR A 427 -9.20 10.94 -1.38
C TYR A 427 -7.96 10.42 -2.09
N PHE A 428 -7.00 11.31 -2.37
CA PHE A 428 -5.75 10.93 -3.00
C PHE A 428 -4.66 11.96 -2.72
N LEU A 429 -3.41 11.51 -2.77
CA LEU A 429 -2.23 12.37 -2.65
C LEU A 429 -1.80 12.88 -4.03
N SER A 430 -1.60 14.18 -4.14
CA SER A 430 -1.03 14.88 -5.29
C SER A 430 0.29 15.55 -4.90
N ASP A 431 1.02 16.10 -5.87
CA ASP A 431 2.29 16.80 -5.64
C ASP A 431 2.11 18.10 -4.83
N ALA A 432 0.93 18.73 -4.91
CA ALA A 432 0.60 19.94 -4.17
C ALA A 432 -0.07 19.67 -2.80
N GLY A 433 -0.35 18.41 -2.46
CA GLY A 433 -1.05 18.04 -1.23
C GLY A 433 -2.15 17.00 -1.44
N VAL A 434 -2.98 16.81 -0.42
CA VAL A 434 -4.09 15.85 -0.44
C VAL A 434 -5.35 16.52 -0.99
N TYR A 435 -6.01 15.87 -1.92
CA TYR A 435 -7.25 16.35 -2.54
C TYR A 435 -8.39 15.36 -2.27
N ARG A 436 -9.63 15.87 -2.35
CA ARG A 436 -10.84 15.05 -2.41
C ARG A 436 -11.59 15.36 -3.71
N LEU A 437 -12.03 14.33 -4.42
CA LEU A 437 -13.00 14.46 -5.51
C LEU A 437 -14.40 14.18 -4.96
N ASP A 438 -15.39 14.95 -5.40
CA ASP A 438 -16.82 14.75 -5.12
C ASP A 438 -17.53 14.31 -6.42
N SER A 439 -18.56 13.48 -6.30
CA SER A 439 -19.40 13.01 -7.40
C SER A 439 -20.55 13.96 -7.76
N ARG A 440 -20.93 14.89 -6.86
CA ARG A 440 -22.12 15.76 -7.06
C ARG A 440 -21.81 17.12 -7.70
N LEU A 441 -20.60 17.62 -7.55
CA LEU A 441 -20.18 18.88 -8.16
C LEU A 441 -19.73 18.59 -9.59
N ASP A 442 -20.39 19.26 -10.53
CA ASP A 442 -20.12 19.17 -11.96
C ASP A 442 -18.61 19.27 -12.24
N LEU A 443 -18.09 18.17 -12.77
CA LEU A 443 -16.71 17.93 -13.19
C LEU A 443 -16.21 18.94 -14.25
N LYS A 444 -17.06 19.85 -14.73
CA LYS A 444 -16.72 20.92 -15.69
C LYS A 444 -16.78 22.34 -15.13
N LEU A 445 -17.02 22.55 -13.84
CA LEU A 445 -16.91 23.88 -13.23
C LEU A 445 -15.58 24.01 -12.45
N ARG A 446 -14.56 24.58 -13.12
CA ARG A 446 -13.37 25.19 -12.47
C ARG A 446 -13.81 25.93 -11.19
N GLY A 447 -13.21 25.62 -10.04
CA GLY A 447 -13.25 26.61 -8.96
C GLY A 447 -13.18 26.19 -7.50
N ASP A 448 -12.78 24.97 -7.15
CA ASP A 448 -12.22 24.78 -5.80
C ASP A 448 -10.99 23.88 -5.83
N THR A 449 -9.85 24.50 -6.17
CA THR A 449 -8.55 23.85 -6.29
C THR A 449 -7.78 23.84 -4.97
N LYS A 450 -8.44 24.19 -3.86
CA LYS A 450 -7.77 24.23 -2.56
C LYS A 450 -7.53 22.80 -2.05
N PRO A 451 -6.28 22.39 -1.79
CA PRO A 451 -6.02 21.07 -1.25
C PRO A 451 -6.64 20.95 0.16
N LEU A 452 -7.17 19.77 0.48
CA LEU A 452 -7.68 19.44 1.81
C LEU A 452 -6.58 19.58 2.88
N SER A 453 -5.33 19.37 2.48
CA SER A 453 -4.15 19.50 3.33
C SER A 453 -3.63 20.94 3.46
N ASP A 454 -4.32 21.96 2.94
CA ASP A 454 -3.88 23.36 3.06
C ASP A 454 -3.55 23.80 4.51
N PRO A 455 -4.30 23.40 5.56
CA PRO A 455 -3.98 23.74 6.96
C PRO A 455 -2.66 23.14 7.46
N ILE A 456 -2.16 22.08 6.82
CA ILE A 456 -0.95 21.33 7.21
C ILE A 456 0.10 21.28 6.09
N ALA A 457 0.00 22.19 5.10
CA ALA A 457 0.84 22.12 3.89
C ALA A 457 2.33 22.31 4.16
N ASP A 458 2.70 22.97 5.26
CA ASP A 458 4.07 23.08 5.74
C ASP A 458 4.67 21.70 6.03
N GLN A 459 3.90 20.81 6.66
CA GLN A 459 4.36 19.45 6.97
C GLN A 459 4.47 18.55 5.74
N LEU A 460 3.68 18.80 4.70
CA LEU A 460 3.72 18.04 3.45
C LEU A 460 4.77 18.56 2.45
N THR A 461 5.23 19.80 2.61
CA THR A 461 6.28 20.36 1.74
C THR A 461 7.63 19.71 2.02
N ASP A 462 7.87 19.30 3.27
CA ASP A 462 9.13 18.70 3.71
C ASP A 462 9.23 17.19 3.42
N LEU A 463 8.37 16.63 2.56
CA LEU A 463 8.39 15.19 2.26
C LEU A 463 9.52 14.80 1.31
N ASN A 464 9.96 13.54 1.39
CA ASN A 464 10.95 13.00 0.46
C ASN A 464 10.33 12.71 -0.92
N ALA A 465 10.54 13.60 -1.89
CA ALA A 465 9.96 13.52 -3.23
C ALA A 465 10.31 12.23 -3.99
N THR A 466 11.48 11.63 -3.76
CA THR A 466 11.92 10.41 -4.46
C THR A 466 11.11 9.18 -4.04
N LEU A 467 10.72 9.14 -2.76
CA LEU A 467 9.98 8.02 -2.17
C LEU A 467 8.47 8.26 -2.10
N LEU A 468 8.01 9.47 -2.44
CA LEU A 468 6.60 9.86 -2.37
C LEU A 468 5.67 8.89 -3.10
N LYS A 469 6.12 8.30 -4.21
CA LYS A 469 5.37 7.31 -5.00
C LYS A 469 4.96 6.05 -4.20
N ASN A 470 5.66 5.75 -3.11
CA ASN A 470 5.40 4.60 -2.25
C ASN A 470 4.38 4.91 -1.14
N SER A 471 3.87 6.13 -1.05
CA SER A 471 2.88 6.53 -0.03
C SER A 471 1.60 5.69 -0.15
N VAL A 472 1.01 5.34 1.00
CA VAL A 472 -0.16 4.46 1.09
C VAL A 472 -1.27 5.15 1.86
N GLY A 473 -2.51 5.01 1.40
CA GLY A 473 -3.68 5.62 1.98
C GLY A 473 -4.77 4.57 2.16
N LEU A 474 -5.53 4.70 3.24
CA LEU A 474 -6.62 3.79 3.57
C LEU A 474 -7.73 4.53 4.32
N TRP A 475 -8.98 4.20 3.99
CA TRP A 475 -10.13 4.63 4.77
C TRP A 475 -10.47 3.60 5.85
N TYR A 476 -10.51 4.02 7.12
CA TYR A 476 -10.86 3.16 8.24
C TYR A 476 -11.50 3.98 9.38
N SER A 477 -12.59 3.48 9.96
CA SER A 477 -13.27 4.08 11.13
C SER A 477 -13.54 5.60 10.99
N ASN A 478 -14.12 6.02 9.86
CA ASN A 478 -14.39 7.43 9.52
C ASN A 478 -13.15 8.35 9.48
N ARG A 479 -11.96 7.75 9.34
CA ARG A 479 -10.70 8.46 9.20
C ARG A 479 -10.00 8.03 7.90
N TYR A 480 -9.37 8.99 7.25
CA TYR A 480 -8.44 8.72 6.16
C TYR A 480 -7.02 8.71 6.72
N TYR A 481 -6.39 7.54 6.69
CA TYR A 481 -5.00 7.32 7.07
C TYR A 481 -4.13 7.49 5.83
N LEU A 482 -3.09 8.29 5.92
CA LEU A 482 -2.13 8.52 4.84
C LEU A 482 -0.70 8.38 5.36
N ALA A 483 -0.02 7.31 4.99
CA ALA A 483 1.39 7.08 5.25
C ALA A 483 2.25 7.74 4.17
N VAL A 484 3.20 8.57 4.59
CA VAL A 484 4.13 9.29 3.72
C VAL A 484 5.56 9.24 4.28
N PRO A 485 6.59 9.40 3.42
CA PRO A 485 7.97 9.48 3.85
C PRO A 485 8.32 10.91 4.30
N LEU A 486 8.54 11.10 5.60
CA LEU A 486 9.01 12.38 6.16
C LEU A 486 10.45 12.69 5.69
N ALA A 487 10.88 13.95 5.81
CA ALA A 487 12.25 14.37 5.51
C ALA A 487 13.31 13.45 6.15
N GLY A 488 14.29 13.01 5.36
CA GLY A 488 15.41 12.19 5.83
C GLY A 488 15.06 10.74 6.16
N ALA A 489 13.82 10.30 5.94
CA ALA A 489 13.42 8.90 6.11
C ALA A 489 13.72 8.07 4.85
N ASP A 490 14.16 6.82 5.07
CA ASP A 490 14.39 5.83 4.01
C ASP A 490 13.12 5.04 3.64
N ASN A 491 12.05 5.14 4.45
CA ASN A 491 10.75 4.51 4.25
C ASN A 491 9.63 5.44 4.72
N ASN A 492 8.37 5.08 4.44
CA ASN A 492 7.21 5.80 4.97
C ASN A 492 7.16 5.66 6.50
N ASN A 493 7.28 6.75 7.24
CA ASN A 493 7.31 6.72 8.70
C ASN A 493 6.27 7.66 9.34
N GLY A 494 5.80 8.66 8.62
CA GLY A 494 4.77 9.59 9.07
C GLY A 494 3.39 9.15 8.58
N VAL A 495 2.40 9.08 9.47
CA VAL A 495 1.01 8.80 9.11
C VAL A 495 0.14 9.99 9.51
N PHE A 496 -0.50 10.61 8.53
CA PHE A 496 -1.44 11.70 8.74
C PHE A 496 -2.86 11.16 8.78
N LEU A 497 -3.65 11.61 9.76
CA LEU A 497 -5.04 11.20 9.92
C LEU A 497 -5.95 12.39 9.68
N TYR A 498 -6.86 12.24 8.72
CA TYR A 498 -7.97 13.17 8.51
C TYR A 498 -9.26 12.57 9.03
N ASN A 499 -9.94 13.29 9.93
CA ASN A 499 -11.19 12.84 10.53
C ASN A 499 -12.38 13.45 9.81
N ALA A 500 -13.20 12.60 9.18
CA ALA A 500 -14.35 13.06 8.40
C ALA A 500 -15.53 13.53 9.24
N LEU A 501 -15.61 13.15 10.52
CA LEU A 501 -16.68 13.61 11.41
C LEU A 501 -16.47 15.05 11.84
N ASN A 502 -15.21 15.40 12.12
CA ASN A 502 -14.82 16.77 12.50
C ASN A 502 -14.45 17.62 11.27
N GLU A 503 -14.27 17.00 10.11
CA GLU A 503 -13.75 17.60 8.87
C GLU A 503 -12.38 18.28 9.04
N GLN A 504 -11.56 17.82 9.98
CA GLN A 504 -10.23 18.38 10.29
C GLN A 504 -9.14 17.30 10.30
N TRP A 505 -7.89 17.74 10.15
CA TRP A 505 -6.71 16.92 10.42
C TRP A 505 -6.57 16.69 11.92
N GLU A 506 -6.38 15.44 12.33
CA GLU A 506 -6.43 15.04 13.74
C GLU A 506 -5.04 14.98 14.37
N THR A 507 -4.10 14.32 13.70
CA THR A 507 -2.75 14.05 14.22
C THR A 507 -1.78 13.72 13.07
N ARG A 508 -0.49 13.90 13.37
CA ARG A 508 0.61 13.28 12.65
C ARG A 508 1.24 12.21 13.55
N ASP A 509 1.08 10.95 13.19
CA ASP A 509 1.68 9.83 13.90
C ASP A 509 3.06 9.49 13.32
N ILE A 510 3.98 9.08 14.18
CA ILE A 510 5.33 8.66 13.79
C ILE A 510 5.49 7.19 14.17
N TYR A 511 5.74 6.36 13.16
CA TYR A 511 6.03 4.94 13.31
C TYR A 511 7.48 4.65 12.91
N GLY A 512 8.32 4.37 13.90
CA GLY A 512 9.75 4.09 13.67
C GLY A 512 10.02 2.82 12.87
N PHE A 513 9.06 1.89 12.81
CA PHE A 513 9.18 0.61 12.11
C PHE A 513 8.81 0.65 10.62
N GLY A 514 8.34 1.80 10.11
CA GLY A 514 7.96 1.99 8.71
C GLY A 514 6.58 1.41 8.34
N VAL A 515 5.90 2.03 7.37
CA VAL A 515 4.53 1.72 6.95
C VAL A 515 4.47 1.51 5.43
N ASP A 516 4.66 0.27 4.98
CA ASP A 516 4.67 -0.08 3.55
C ASP A 516 3.29 -0.48 3.01
N ASP A 517 2.37 -0.93 3.87
CA ASP A 517 0.98 -1.20 3.50
C ASP A 517 0.04 -1.03 4.69
N PHE A 518 -1.23 -0.75 4.39
CA PHE A 518 -2.33 -0.81 5.34
C PHE A 518 -3.30 -1.93 4.96
N VAL A 519 -3.60 -2.82 5.89
CA VAL A 519 -4.52 -3.95 5.68
C VAL A 519 -5.63 -3.90 6.72
N VAL A 520 -6.89 -3.97 6.30
CA VAL A 520 -8.03 -4.10 7.21
C VAL A 520 -8.54 -5.51 7.15
N ALA A 521 -8.52 -6.21 8.28
CA ALA A 521 -9.05 -7.55 8.36
C ALA A 521 -9.82 -7.75 9.67
N THR A 522 -10.69 -8.75 9.69
CA THR A 522 -11.52 -9.06 10.85
C THR A 522 -10.73 -9.91 11.86
N ARG A 523 -10.72 -9.50 13.13
CA ARG A 523 -10.11 -10.24 14.24
C ARG A 523 -10.99 -10.14 15.47
N ALA A 524 -11.24 -11.27 16.13
CA ALA A 524 -12.10 -11.33 17.33
C ALA A 524 -13.46 -10.63 17.12
N ASN A 525 -14.10 -10.88 15.97
CA ASN A 525 -15.37 -10.27 15.54
C ASN A 525 -15.37 -8.74 15.36
N GLU A 526 -14.21 -8.08 15.32
CA GLU A 526 -14.09 -6.65 15.04
C GLU A 526 -13.16 -6.39 13.84
N ARG A 527 -13.48 -5.39 13.02
CA ARG A 527 -12.54 -4.93 11.98
C ARG A 527 -11.35 -4.26 12.65
N ARG A 528 -10.15 -4.60 12.21
CA ARG A 528 -8.89 -4.10 12.77
C ARG A 528 -7.95 -3.65 11.67
N LEU A 529 -7.09 -2.67 12.00
CA LEU A 529 -6.12 -2.09 11.08
C LEU A 529 -4.71 -2.65 11.35
N PHE A 530 -4.12 -3.23 10.32
CA PHE A 530 -2.78 -3.77 10.34
C PHE A 530 -1.85 -2.96 9.43
N VAL A 531 -0.58 -2.95 9.77
CA VAL A 531 0.51 -2.42 8.97
C VAL A 531 1.49 -3.54 8.67
N SER A 532 1.89 -3.68 7.41
CA SER A 532 3.04 -4.49 7.03
C SER A 532 4.23 -3.61 6.69
N ASN A 533 5.43 -4.10 6.98
CA ASN A 533 6.68 -3.43 6.59
C ASN A 533 7.62 -4.38 5.82
N LYS A 534 8.56 -3.78 5.09
CA LYS A 534 9.65 -4.49 4.42
C LYS A 534 10.64 -5.17 5.37
N ALA A 535 10.54 -4.93 6.68
CA ALA A 535 11.30 -5.71 7.67
C ALA A 535 10.66 -7.08 7.97
N GLY A 536 9.51 -7.39 7.36
CA GLY A 536 8.91 -8.71 7.45
C GLY A 536 7.95 -8.88 8.63
N LYS A 537 7.41 -7.79 9.18
CA LYS A 537 6.53 -7.81 10.35
C LYS A 537 5.14 -7.28 10.01
N LEU A 538 4.13 -7.93 10.58
CA LEU A 538 2.75 -7.48 10.62
C LEU A 538 2.46 -6.90 12.00
N MET A 539 2.10 -5.63 12.05
CA MET A 539 1.80 -4.88 13.26
C MET A 539 0.30 -4.54 13.28
N LEU A 540 -0.40 -4.92 14.34
CA LEU A 540 -1.76 -4.48 14.62
C LEU A 540 -1.71 -3.10 15.28
N LEU A 541 -2.35 -2.10 14.68
CA LEU A 541 -2.37 -0.74 15.22
C LEU A 541 -3.42 -0.58 16.34
N ASP A 542 -3.14 0.38 17.23
CA ASP A 542 -4.02 0.86 18.29
C ASP A 542 -4.54 -0.24 19.25
N GLU A 543 -3.67 -1.13 19.74
CA GLU A 543 -4.04 -2.27 20.60
C GLU A 543 -3.50 -2.16 22.04
N ILE A 544 -2.23 -1.78 22.22
CA ILE A 544 -1.54 -1.87 23.51
C ILE A 544 -1.56 -0.51 24.23
N GLU A 545 -2.04 -0.46 25.46
CA GLU A 545 -2.10 0.81 26.23
C GLU A 545 -0.71 1.34 26.67
N GLN A 546 0.27 0.45 26.86
CA GLN A 546 1.61 0.79 27.35
C GLN A 546 2.54 1.41 26.29
N GLY A 547 2.33 1.09 24.99
CA GLY A 547 3.17 1.58 23.91
C GLY A 547 3.39 0.59 22.77
N ASP A 548 4.26 0.96 21.82
CA ASP A 548 4.57 0.15 20.65
C ASP A 548 5.48 -1.02 21.03
N GLN A 549 5.14 -2.23 20.59
CA GLN A 549 6.07 -3.36 20.64
C GLN A 549 7.17 -3.20 19.60
N SER A 550 8.40 -3.53 19.99
CA SER A 550 9.53 -3.52 19.08
C SER A 550 9.32 -4.51 17.92
N PRO A 551 9.52 -4.08 16.66
CA PRO A 551 9.41 -4.97 15.51
C PRO A 551 10.48 -6.08 15.51
N ASP A 552 11.65 -5.80 16.11
CA ASP A 552 12.87 -6.62 15.95
C ASP A 552 13.24 -7.47 17.16
N ALA A 553 12.61 -7.25 18.33
CA ALA A 553 12.98 -7.95 19.56
C ALA A 553 12.35 -9.34 19.68
N GLN A 554 13.12 -10.41 19.87
CA GLN A 554 12.56 -11.76 20.12
C GLN A 554 11.65 -11.83 21.37
N ALA A 555 11.82 -10.91 22.32
CA ALA A 555 10.94 -10.74 23.48
C ALA A 555 10.03 -9.52 23.31
N ASP A 556 8.91 -9.49 24.04
CA ASP A 556 7.96 -8.37 24.11
C ASP A 556 8.60 -7.14 24.79
N VAL A 557 9.43 -6.42 24.06
CA VAL A 557 9.97 -5.12 24.48
C VAL A 557 9.00 -4.03 24.04
N ILE A 558 8.34 -3.38 25.00
CA ILE A 558 7.37 -2.31 24.76
C ILE A 558 8.06 -0.95 24.97
N THR A 559 7.95 -0.08 23.98
CA THR A 559 8.44 1.31 24.05
C THR A 559 7.25 2.26 24.16
N PRO A 560 7.17 3.13 25.19
CA PRO A 560 6.08 4.09 25.31
C PRO A 560 5.98 5.00 24.08
N VAL A 561 4.75 5.29 23.64
CA VAL A 561 4.51 6.21 22.54
C VAL A 561 4.48 7.64 23.09
N PRO A 562 5.42 8.51 22.72
CA PRO A 562 5.38 9.90 23.15
C PRO A 562 4.30 10.65 22.37
N GLY A 563 3.29 11.14 23.08
CA GLY A 563 2.25 12.03 22.56
C GLY A 563 2.65 13.49 22.79
N LYS A 564 2.31 14.36 21.84
CA LYS A 564 2.61 15.79 21.97
C LYS A 564 1.50 16.64 21.37
N ILE A 565 1.02 17.59 22.16
CA ILE A 565 0.09 18.64 21.70
C ILE A 565 0.64 20.01 22.02
N ARG A 566 0.36 20.96 21.13
CA ARG A 566 0.63 22.38 21.34
C ARG A 566 -0.62 23.19 21.03
N THR A 567 -1.06 23.99 21.99
CA THR A 567 -2.25 24.82 21.86
C THR A 567 -2.03 25.97 20.89
N ARG A 568 -3.11 26.66 20.52
CA ARG A 568 -3.03 28.00 19.91
C ARG A 568 -2.32 29.00 20.83
N ARG A 569 -1.94 30.15 20.26
CA ARG A 569 -1.37 31.28 21.01
C ARG A 569 -2.46 32.04 21.74
N TYR A 570 -2.40 32.01 23.07
CA TYR A 570 -3.29 32.82 23.91
C TYR A 570 -2.86 34.28 23.88
N GLY A 571 -3.70 35.11 23.25
CA GLY A 571 -3.49 36.54 23.05
C GLY A 571 -4.39 37.43 23.89
N MET A 572 -5.43 36.88 24.53
CA MET A 572 -6.39 37.62 25.37
C MET A 572 -6.95 38.88 24.68
N GLY A 573 -7.11 38.84 23.36
CA GLY A 573 -7.68 39.91 22.53
C GLY A 573 -6.81 41.16 22.33
N SER A 574 -5.55 41.20 22.78
CA SER A 574 -4.66 42.37 22.61
C SER A 574 -3.26 41.95 22.17
N MET A 575 -2.56 42.80 21.42
CA MET A 575 -1.14 42.60 21.08
C MET A 575 -0.18 43.18 22.12
N SER A 576 -0.66 43.82 23.19
CA SER A 576 0.20 44.40 24.23
C SER A 576 0.86 43.34 25.10
N THR A 577 1.97 43.70 25.75
CA THR A 577 2.60 42.87 26.78
C THR A 577 1.60 42.64 27.93
N LYS A 578 1.46 41.39 28.36
CA LYS A 578 0.58 40.97 29.45
C LYS A 578 1.39 40.15 30.44
N ARG A 579 0.88 40.02 31.67
CA ARG A 579 1.46 39.11 32.67
C ARG A 579 0.62 37.83 32.71
N PHE A 580 1.18 36.72 32.25
CA PHE A 580 0.56 35.40 32.40
C PHE A 580 0.72 34.93 33.85
N VAL A 581 -0.39 34.79 34.56
CA VAL A 581 -0.38 34.48 35.99
C VAL A 581 -0.24 32.98 36.23
N ARG A 582 -1.09 32.18 35.57
CA ARG A 582 -1.18 30.71 35.77
C ARG A 582 -1.78 30.03 34.54
N SER A 583 -1.48 28.75 34.39
CA SER A 583 -2.26 27.82 33.57
C SER A 583 -3.12 26.92 34.47
N LEU A 584 -4.22 26.44 33.89
CA LEU A 584 -5.09 25.42 34.45
C LEU A 584 -5.28 24.38 33.35
N ALA A 585 -5.02 23.12 33.66
CA ALA A 585 -5.26 22.00 32.77
C ALA A 585 -5.76 20.81 33.60
N ASP A 586 -6.78 20.15 33.12
CA ASP A 586 -7.25 18.89 33.70
C ASP A 586 -6.70 17.74 32.87
N VAL A 587 -6.01 16.82 33.52
CA VAL A 587 -5.35 15.67 32.88
C VAL A 587 -5.70 14.42 33.66
N VAL A 588 -6.17 13.39 32.96
CA VAL A 588 -6.36 12.06 33.52
C VAL A 588 -5.05 11.31 33.34
N LEU A 589 -4.49 10.75 34.41
CA LEU A 589 -3.27 9.95 34.31
C LEU A 589 -3.57 8.50 34.71
N PRO A 590 -3.34 7.51 33.83
CA PRO A 590 -3.36 6.11 34.24
C PRO A 590 -2.20 5.83 35.20
N ASP A 591 -2.24 4.70 35.91
CA ASP A 591 -1.14 4.30 36.79
C ASP A 591 0.19 4.25 36.01
N THR A 592 1.25 4.78 36.60
CA THR A 592 2.57 4.99 35.99
C THR A 592 2.60 5.93 34.76
N GLY A 593 1.45 6.48 34.35
CA GLY A 593 1.35 7.47 33.28
C GLY A 593 1.99 8.79 33.68
N SER A 594 2.64 9.45 32.72
CA SER A 594 3.35 10.70 32.99
C SER A 594 3.18 11.77 31.92
N VAL A 595 3.04 13.02 32.39
CA VAL A 595 2.92 14.21 31.54
C VAL A 595 3.90 15.31 31.97
N THR A 596 4.45 15.99 30.97
CA THR A 596 5.26 17.21 31.12
C THR A 596 4.50 18.38 30.51
N VAL A 597 4.38 19.49 31.24
CA VAL A 597 3.69 20.71 30.78
C VAL A 597 4.68 21.85 30.65
N LYS A 598 4.75 22.47 29.48
CA LYS A 598 5.61 23.60 29.17
C LYS A 598 4.77 24.81 28.75
N ALA A 599 5.15 25.99 29.20
CA ALA A 599 4.65 27.26 28.71
C ALA A 599 5.69 27.88 27.77
N ILE A 600 5.29 28.15 26.53
CA ILE A 600 6.11 28.83 25.54
C ILE A 600 5.61 30.27 25.45
N THR A 601 6.40 31.19 25.99
CA THR A 601 6.12 32.63 25.90
C THR A 601 6.78 33.20 24.66
N ILE A 602 6.09 34.12 23.99
CA ILE A 602 6.57 34.80 22.78
C ILE A 602 6.69 36.29 23.05
N ASN A 603 7.82 36.87 22.66
CA ASN A 603 8.21 38.26 22.90
C ASN A 603 8.04 38.67 24.38
N PRO A 604 9.01 38.41 25.28
CA PRO A 604 10.27 37.71 25.06
C PRO A 604 10.08 36.21 24.87
N ASP A 605 10.92 35.60 24.03
CA ASP A 605 10.85 34.17 23.72
C ASP A 605 11.52 33.36 24.84
N ALA A 606 10.73 32.53 25.50
CA ALA A 606 11.22 31.60 26.53
C ALA A 606 10.34 30.36 26.59
N THR A 607 10.96 29.20 26.85
CA THR A 607 10.24 27.97 27.15
C THR A 607 10.44 27.64 28.62
N ILE A 608 9.35 27.59 29.36
CA ILE A 608 9.34 27.35 30.80
C ILE A 608 8.65 26.02 31.05
N THR A 609 9.35 25.09 31.66
CA THR A 609 8.74 23.85 32.12
C THR A 609 7.95 24.13 33.40
N LEU A 610 6.62 24.06 33.30
CA LEU A 610 5.72 24.29 34.44
C LEU A 610 5.61 23.05 35.31
N VAL A 611 5.50 21.88 34.66
CA VAL A 611 5.51 20.57 35.31
C VAL A 611 6.59 19.75 34.63
N PRO A 612 7.74 19.50 35.30
CA PRO A 612 8.82 18.74 34.69
C PRO A 612 8.42 17.28 34.45
N TRP A 613 7.72 16.69 35.41
CA TRP A 613 7.10 15.37 35.32
C TRP A 613 6.00 15.29 36.38
N GLN A 614 4.76 15.05 35.97
CA GLN A 614 3.70 14.56 36.84
C GLN A 614 3.50 13.10 36.51
N THR A 615 3.81 12.20 37.45
CA THR A 615 3.59 10.77 37.31
C THR A 615 2.55 10.32 38.31
N ASN A 616 1.58 9.54 37.87
CA ASN A 616 0.66 8.88 38.78
C ASN A 616 1.29 7.60 39.32
N THR A 617 1.28 7.43 40.64
CA THR A 617 1.79 6.23 41.35
C THR A 617 0.76 5.67 42.33
N SER A 618 -0.52 6.01 42.15
CA SER A 618 -1.60 5.61 43.05
C SER A 618 -2.08 4.17 42.83
N GLY A 619 -1.65 3.50 41.75
CA GLY A 619 -2.12 2.17 41.38
C GLY A 619 -3.45 2.16 40.62
N LEU A 620 -4.10 3.32 40.43
CA LEU A 620 -5.36 3.49 39.69
C LEU A 620 -5.26 4.70 38.75
N SER A 621 -6.21 4.85 37.83
CA SER A 621 -6.34 6.09 37.05
C SER A 621 -6.84 7.22 37.94
N GLU A 622 -6.18 8.38 37.89
CA GLU A 622 -6.49 9.55 38.73
C GLU A 622 -6.64 10.82 37.89
N ASP A 623 -7.54 11.69 38.32
CA ASP A 623 -7.81 12.98 37.70
C ASP A 623 -6.96 14.08 38.37
N TYR A 624 -6.09 14.72 37.61
CA TYR A 624 -5.22 15.79 38.10
C TYR A 624 -5.63 17.14 37.53
N THR A 625 -6.04 18.06 38.40
CA THR A 625 -6.14 19.49 38.05
C THR A 625 -4.78 20.16 38.24
N LEU A 626 -4.05 20.31 37.15
CA LEU A 626 -2.74 20.96 37.11
C LEU A 626 -2.88 22.48 37.10
N LYS A 627 -2.77 23.08 38.29
CA LYS A 627 -2.75 24.53 38.48
C LYS A 627 -1.34 25.05 38.67
N GLN A 628 -0.73 25.57 37.61
CA GLN A 628 0.69 25.91 37.61
C GLN A 628 0.95 27.41 37.42
N PRO A 629 1.84 28.03 38.21
CA PRO A 629 2.19 29.43 38.05
C PRO A 629 3.13 29.65 36.87
N ILE A 630 2.78 30.59 35.97
CA ILE A 630 3.69 31.03 34.88
C ILE A 630 4.46 32.27 35.35
N ARG A 631 3.75 33.27 35.89
CA ARG A 631 4.26 34.52 36.50
C ARG A 631 5.23 35.33 35.63
N GLN A 632 5.15 35.21 34.31
CA GLN A 632 5.99 35.94 33.35
C GLN A 632 5.23 36.99 32.54
N LYS A 633 5.97 37.97 32.00
CA LYS A 633 5.43 38.97 31.08
C LYS A 633 5.76 38.54 29.66
N ALA A 634 4.76 38.47 28.78
CA ALA A 634 4.92 38.15 27.37
C ALA A 634 3.76 38.72 26.55
N HIS A 635 3.91 38.76 25.23
CA HIS A 635 2.82 39.15 24.33
C HIS A 635 1.85 38.00 24.09
N TYR A 636 2.37 36.77 23.97
CA TYR A 636 1.58 35.57 23.79
C TYR A 636 2.14 34.43 24.65
N CYS A 637 1.30 33.46 24.95
CA CYS A 637 1.70 32.22 25.61
C CYS A 637 1.01 31.05 24.92
N GLU A 638 1.72 29.95 24.76
CA GLU A 638 1.19 28.66 24.32
C GLU A 638 1.47 27.64 25.41
N LEU A 639 0.65 26.60 25.47
CA LEU A 639 0.88 25.45 26.33
C LEU A 639 1.25 24.25 25.45
N GLN A 640 2.27 23.52 25.88
CA GLN A 640 2.70 22.28 25.26
C GLN A 640 2.63 21.17 26.31
N PHE A 641 1.95 20.08 25.94
CA PHE A 641 1.84 18.88 26.76
C PHE A 641 2.57 17.75 26.05
N GLU A 642 3.44 17.06 26.77
CA GLU A 642 4.21 15.91 26.28
C GLU A 642 3.95 14.72 27.20
N THR A 643 3.47 13.62 26.66
CA THR A 643 3.30 12.36 27.39
C THR A 643 4.56 11.52 27.22
N THR A 644 5.07 10.95 28.31
CA THR A 644 6.33 10.21 28.30
C THR A 644 6.18 8.74 28.68
N ALA A 645 5.06 8.37 29.32
CA ALA A 645 4.73 6.99 29.65
C ALA A 645 3.21 6.77 29.63
N ASN A 646 2.79 5.58 29.17
CA ASN A 646 1.41 5.15 29.02
C ASN A 646 0.56 6.16 28.21
N ARG A 647 -0.77 6.12 28.44
CA ARG A 647 -1.78 6.87 27.71
C ARG A 647 -2.60 7.80 28.62
N PRO A 648 -2.07 8.99 28.95
CA PRO A 648 -2.83 10.09 29.55
C PRO A 648 -3.96 10.60 28.66
#